data_AF-A0AAV9G219-F1
#
_entry.id   AF-A0AAV9G219-F1
#
_cell.length_a   1.000
_cell.length_b   1.000
_cell.length_c   1.000
_cell.angle_alpha   90.00
_cell.angle_beta   90.00
_cell.angle_gamma   90.00
#
_symmetry.space_group_name_H-M   'P 1'
#
loop_
_entity.id
_entity.type
_entity.pdbx_description
1 polymer ?
#
loop_
_entity_poly.entity_id
_entity_poly.type
_entity_poly.pdbx_seq_one_letter_code
_entity_poly.pdbx_strand_id
1 'polypeptide(L)'
;MEAFIFAFLILLLPSALGDSFLDQCKTRIEGILNGTETYGAVTNWTIDELGYIYHGPVGGINPSFSRENLLVVTKDGCKALCGTDINWYWITDISLTLGIVSNWVIPIIALLAVLPYEASQHGAKDGKRRWARHLTAVATTLGHLCNWLGSPQTVLTAILFNIYQMKMCLCAARPLPMRLSVKRPSRGSYRAITGQGKETSRAGRLLRMDAFYLLSCVGQFKPPEDTTTFLEGLSYGLLKPLLATTEDETSKPRDRTAQGEKWTTNILDAIAKQMRYSRRRGVWATFISILLFFIAYAVSVTLAFSNDLGDRTTTHSLAYGILISWLPLLVLFAIVDRNPNCADRTRTLLNRWMWNARAINDWETDVATRRPPKWWSPDNRPQNTPPEGCDATPTNFIGQGREIGYNGLAYAVLSAIEETSEDEDERAEIITNKAEDLLSKHTRCPPRSWWIIAVVTELIILIEVGMAVMMSSTVPTVGVGCRSGLYIAYGFFSSLVWFLHLFPWFRRQDKLANFIGHVLCLLATLCLLVITFASFSGVLKNCICRAGLSGYLDFEGPEIYKNRDIFIVGKFWSVAAITGAVPVVLCFILAILLFGRLQPLWQEEVVKEKASDVSVELTSITRGANKRANKRADMSWLI
;
A
#
# COMPACT_ATOMS: atom_id res chain seq x y z
N MET A 1 21.93 6.79 -4.32
CA MET A 1 20.74 7.48 -4.85
C MET A 1 21.09 8.94 -5.16
N GLU A 2 21.66 9.69 -4.21
CA GLU A 2 22.14 11.07 -4.44
C GLU A 2 23.18 11.19 -5.56
N ALA A 3 24.20 10.32 -5.61
CA ALA A 3 25.19 10.33 -6.71
C ALA A 3 24.60 9.97 -8.09
N PHE A 4 23.48 9.22 -8.13
CA PHE A 4 22.80 8.87 -9.38
C PHE A 4 21.93 10.03 -9.86
N ILE A 5 21.27 10.75 -8.93
CA ILE A 5 20.55 12.00 -9.19
C ILE A 5 21.54 13.09 -9.64
N PHE A 6 22.71 13.19 -9.00
CA PHE A 6 23.74 14.17 -9.36
C PHE A 6 24.40 13.87 -10.71
N ALA A 7 24.68 12.59 -11.02
CA ALA A 7 25.20 12.19 -12.33
C ALA A 7 24.15 12.37 -13.45
N PHE A 8 22.86 12.15 -13.16
CA PHE A 8 21.77 12.40 -14.09
C PHE A 8 21.56 13.91 -14.33
N LEU A 9 21.72 14.76 -13.30
CA LEU A 9 21.65 16.22 -13.40
C LEU A 9 22.84 16.85 -14.14
N ILE A 10 24.05 16.29 -13.99
CA ILE A 10 25.27 16.81 -14.63
C ILE A 10 25.33 16.43 -16.13
N LEU A 11 24.71 15.32 -16.55
CA LEU A 11 24.60 14.94 -17.97
C LEU A 11 23.54 15.74 -18.76
N LEU A 12 22.78 16.64 -18.10
CA LEU A 12 21.64 17.37 -18.68
C LEU A 12 21.96 18.81 -19.13
N LEU A 13 23.21 19.25 -19.14
CA LEU A 13 23.61 20.58 -19.63
C LEU A 13 24.22 20.50 -21.03
N PRO A 14 23.42 20.81 -22.07
CA PRO A 14 23.86 21.80 -23.04
C PRO A 14 22.85 22.91 -23.31
N SER A 15 23.42 24.12 -23.41
CA SER A 15 23.06 25.33 -24.18
C SER A 15 21.61 25.49 -24.66
N ALA A 16 20.91 26.42 -24.00
CA ALA A 16 19.63 26.98 -24.41
C ALA A 16 19.80 28.00 -25.54
N LEU A 17 18.91 27.93 -26.53
CA LEU A 17 18.31 29.02 -27.32
C LEU A 17 17.61 28.36 -28.51
N GLY A 18 16.36 27.97 -28.33
CA GLY A 18 15.50 27.49 -29.41
C GLY A 18 14.10 28.01 -29.18
N ASP A 19 13.65 28.93 -30.03
CA ASP A 19 12.24 29.30 -30.10
C ASP A 19 11.39 28.03 -30.19
N SER A 20 10.21 28.09 -29.58
CA SER A 20 9.23 27.02 -29.57
C SER A 20 9.03 26.46 -30.98
N PHE A 21 9.56 25.27 -31.24
CA PHE A 21 9.40 24.47 -32.48
C PHE A 21 7.98 24.51 -33.04
N LEU A 22 6.98 24.61 -32.15
CA LEU A 22 5.58 24.66 -32.55
C LEU A 22 5.18 26.00 -33.15
N ASP A 23 5.65 27.10 -32.56
CA ASP A 23 5.37 28.45 -33.06
C ASP A 23 6.12 28.68 -34.37
N GLN A 24 7.35 28.15 -34.48
CA GLN A 24 8.07 28.11 -35.75
C GLN A 24 7.31 27.31 -36.81
N CYS A 25 6.80 26.12 -36.47
CA CYS A 25 6.06 25.32 -37.44
C CYS A 25 4.72 25.98 -37.82
N LYS A 26 4.00 26.54 -36.85
CA LYS A 26 2.76 27.29 -37.09
C LYS A 26 3.01 28.45 -38.03
N THR A 27 4.01 29.28 -37.73
CA THR A 27 4.40 30.44 -38.55
C THR A 27 4.75 30.02 -39.97
N ARG A 28 5.50 28.90 -40.12
CA ARG A 28 5.80 28.33 -41.44
C ARG A 28 4.57 27.89 -42.19
N ILE A 29 3.64 27.17 -41.56
CA ILE A 29 2.41 26.70 -42.19
C ILE A 29 1.55 27.89 -42.63
N GLU A 30 1.38 28.88 -41.75
CA GLU A 30 0.67 30.12 -42.08
C GLU A 30 1.35 30.89 -43.21
N GLY A 31 2.69 30.96 -43.21
CA GLY A 31 3.47 31.56 -44.28
C GLY A 31 3.29 30.84 -45.62
N ILE A 32 3.24 29.50 -45.61
CA ILE A 32 2.95 28.70 -46.80
C ILE A 32 1.52 28.94 -47.29
N LEU A 33 0.52 28.92 -46.39
CA LEU A 33 -0.89 29.15 -46.76
C LEU A 33 -1.12 30.56 -47.34
N ASN A 34 -0.44 31.56 -46.80
CA ASN A 34 -0.50 32.94 -47.30
C ASN A 34 0.35 33.17 -48.57
N GLY A 35 1.12 32.17 -49.02
CA GLY A 35 2.01 32.27 -50.17
C GLY A 35 3.25 33.14 -49.94
N THR A 36 3.58 33.46 -48.69
CA THR A 36 4.76 34.26 -48.33
C THR A 36 6.02 33.40 -48.12
N GLU A 37 5.86 32.11 -47.85
CA GLU A 37 6.95 31.15 -47.65
C GLU A 37 6.72 29.88 -48.50
N THR A 38 7.80 29.20 -48.87
CA THR A 38 7.75 27.85 -49.47
C THR A 38 8.73 26.96 -48.72
N TYR A 39 8.38 25.70 -48.47
CA TYR A 39 9.25 24.75 -47.78
C TYR A 39 9.52 23.52 -48.66
N GLY A 40 10.72 23.46 -49.24
CA GLY A 40 11.05 22.45 -50.25
C GLY A 40 10.15 22.60 -51.48
N ALA A 41 9.42 21.54 -51.84
CA ALA A 41 8.46 21.55 -52.94
C ALA A 41 7.03 21.95 -52.51
N VAL A 42 6.83 22.29 -51.23
CA VAL A 42 5.50 22.64 -50.71
C VAL A 42 5.26 24.14 -50.85
N THR A 43 4.20 24.48 -51.59
CA THR A 43 3.69 25.83 -51.83
C THR A 43 2.25 25.94 -51.32
N ASN A 44 1.67 27.14 -51.37
CA ASN A 44 0.26 27.38 -51.02
C ASN A 44 -0.73 26.51 -51.81
N TRP A 45 -0.39 26.12 -53.04
CA TRP A 45 -1.24 25.27 -53.89
C TRP A 45 -1.01 23.78 -53.60
N THR A 46 0.25 23.36 -53.43
CA THR A 46 0.57 21.93 -53.29
C THR A 46 0.32 21.40 -51.88
N ILE A 47 0.22 22.25 -50.86
CA ILE A 47 -0.01 21.81 -49.46
C ILE A 47 -1.34 21.05 -49.30
N ASP A 48 -2.38 21.48 -50.01
CA ASP A 48 -3.69 20.83 -49.98
C ASP A 48 -3.71 19.58 -50.88
N GLU A 49 -3.11 19.67 -52.08
CA GLU A 49 -2.98 18.53 -53.01
C GLU A 49 -2.22 17.34 -52.39
N LEU A 50 -1.24 17.62 -51.53
CA LEU A 50 -0.48 16.61 -50.79
C LEU A 50 -1.25 16.02 -49.59
N GLY A 51 -2.45 16.52 -49.29
CA GLY A 51 -3.25 16.09 -48.14
C GLY A 51 -2.61 16.45 -46.79
N TYR A 52 -1.81 17.53 -46.75
CA TYR A 52 -1.19 17.98 -45.51
C TYR A 52 -2.16 18.77 -44.65
N ILE A 53 -3.16 19.43 -45.24
CA ILE A 53 -4.26 20.03 -44.50
C ILE A 53 -5.29 18.94 -44.20
N TYR A 54 -5.63 18.81 -42.92
CA TYR A 54 -6.70 17.91 -42.51
C TYR A 54 -8.02 18.62 -42.76
N HIS A 55 -9.01 17.99 -43.40
CA HIS A 55 -10.36 18.56 -43.60
C HIS A 55 -11.48 17.82 -42.86
N GLY A 56 -11.13 16.78 -42.10
CA GLY A 56 -12.08 15.94 -41.40
C GLY A 56 -12.66 16.57 -40.12
N PRO A 57 -13.51 15.81 -39.40
CA PRO A 57 -14.12 16.26 -38.15
C PRO A 57 -13.07 16.45 -37.05
N VAL A 58 -13.18 17.57 -36.33
CA VAL A 58 -12.31 17.90 -35.18
C VAL A 58 -13.07 17.60 -33.89
N GLY A 59 -12.51 16.74 -33.03
CA GLY A 59 -13.10 16.38 -31.75
C GLY A 59 -13.20 17.56 -30.78
N GLY A 60 -14.31 17.65 -30.05
CA GLY A 60 -14.51 18.64 -28.98
C GLY A 60 -14.95 20.04 -29.44
N ILE A 61 -15.02 20.27 -30.77
CA ILE A 61 -15.57 21.49 -31.35
C ILE A 61 -17.06 21.61 -31.03
N ASN A 62 -17.52 22.81 -30.71
CA ASN A 62 -18.94 23.09 -30.55
C ASN A 62 -19.62 22.94 -31.92
N PRO A 63 -20.74 22.20 -32.04
CA PRO A 63 -21.47 22.04 -33.30
C PRO A 63 -21.86 23.35 -33.99
N SER A 64 -21.94 24.47 -33.25
CA SER A 64 -22.26 25.79 -33.80
C SER A 64 -21.07 26.54 -34.43
N PHE A 65 -19.83 26.09 -34.22
CA PHE A 65 -18.63 26.77 -34.72
C PHE A 65 -18.17 26.15 -36.04
N SER A 66 -17.87 27.00 -37.04
CA SER A 66 -17.39 26.52 -38.35
C SER A 66 -15.98 25.95 -38.24
N ARG A 67 -15.84 24.69 -38.66
CA ARG A 67 -14.56 23.96 -38.70
C ARG A 67 -13.53 24.61 -39.63
N GLU A 68 -13.97 25.36 -40.64
CA GLU A 68 -13.10 26.02 -41.62
C GLU A 68 -12.21 27.10 -41.00
N ASN A 69 -12.58 27.60 -39.83
CA ASN A 69 -11.81 28.62 -39.11
C ASN A 69 -10.66 28.06 -38.26
N LEU A 70 -10.43 26.74 -38.27
CA LEU A 70 -9.36 26.09 -37.50
C LEU A 70 -8.24 25.62 -38.42
N LEU A 71 -6.99 25.98 -38.08
CA LEU A 71 -5.82 25.47 -38.79
C LEU A 71 -5.43 24.08 -38.27
N VAL A 72 -5.79 23.06 -39.04
CA VAL A 72 -5.52 21.66 -38.70
C VAL A 72 -4.73 20.96 -39.80
N VAL A 73 -3.64 20.30 -39.41
CA VAL A 73 -2.69 19.63 -40.31
C VAL A 73 -2.71 18.13 -40.04
N THR A 74 -2.58 17.30 -41.07
CA THR A 74 -2.46 15.86 -40.92
C THR A 74 -1.15 15.47 -40.23
N LYS A 75 -1.10 14.27 -39.65
CA LYS A 75 0.13 13.73 -39.05
C LYS A 75 1.32 13.75 -40.02
N ASP A 76 1.08 13.41 -41.28
CA ASP A 76 2.12 13.36 -42.30
C ASP A 76 2.52 14.76 -42.75
N GLY A 77 1.56 15.70 -42.86
CA GLY A 77 1.85 17.11 -43.05
C GLY A 77 2.73 17.70 -41.94
N CYS A 78 2.43 17.40 -40.67
CA CYS A 78 3.25 17.83 -39.54
C CYS A 78 4.69 17.30 -39.64
N LYS A 79 4.87 16.02 -39.97
CA LYS A 79 6.21 15.44 -40.13
C LYS A 79 6.98 16.08 -41.29
N ALA A 80 6.31 16.34 -42.41
CA ALA A 80 6.91 16.91 -43.60
C ALA A 80 7.28 18.39 -43.42
N LEU A 81 6.44 19.16 -42.74
CA LEU A 81 6.58 20.62 -42.61
C LEU A 81 7.34 21.06 -41.35
N CYS A 82 7.11 20.36 -40.23
CA CYS A 82 7.76 20.65 -38.96
C CYS A 82 9.03 19.81 -38.73
N GLY A 83 9.17 18.66 -39.40
CA GLY A 83 10.22 17.68 -39.12
C GLY A 83 9.85 16.66 -38.04
N THR A 84 10.80 15.78 -37.72
CA THR A 84 10.61 14.65 -36.79
C THR A 84 11.30 14.83 -35.44
N ASP A 85 11.93 15.98 -35.21
CA ASP A 85 12.78 16.18 -34.04
C ASP A 85 11.98 16.21 -32.75
N ILE A 86 12.57 15.62 -31.70
CA ILE A 86 11.98 15.60 -30.36
C ILE A 86 12.24 16.96 -29.71
N ASN A 87 11.17 17.68 -29.38
CA ASN A 87 11.28 18.90 -28.63
C ASN A 87 11.34 18.60 -27.11
N TRP A 88 12.55 18.47 -26.60
CA TRP A 88 12.81 18.25 -25.18
C TRP A 88 12.51 19.50 -24.34
N TYR A 89 11.86 19.33 -23.19
CA TYR A 89 11.51 20.46 -22.31
C TYR A 89 12.74 21.12 -21.69
N TRP A 90 13.80 20.39 -21.37
CA TRP A 90 15.01 21.01 -20.81
C TRP A 90 15.71 21.99 -21.76
N ILE A 91 15.46 21.90 -23.09
CA ILE A 91 16.01 22.84 -24.08
C ILE A 91 15.07 24.04 -24.28
N THR A 92 13.75 23.81 -24.31
CA THR A 92 12.78 24.83 -24.72
C THR A 92 12.00 25.46 -23.57
N ASP A 93 11.81 24.75 -22.45
CA ASP A 93 11.07 25.23 -21.28
C ASP A 93 11.51 24.51 -20.00
N ILE A 94 12.64 24.97 -19.46
CA ILE A 94 13.19 24.44 -18.21
C ILE A 94 12.26 24.69 -17.02
N SER A 95 11.47 25.77 -17.07
CA SER A 95 10.57 26.16 -15.99
C SER A 95 9.44 25.13 -15.82
N LEU A 96 8.89 24.63 -16.92
CA LEU A 96 7.90 23.56 -16.92
C LEU A 96 8.48 22.25 -16.37
N THR A 97 9.71 21.89 -16.79
CA THR A 97 10.39 20.68 -16.30
C THR A 97 10.54 20.73 -14.78
N LEU A 98 11.06 21.85 -14.26
CA LEU A 98 11.22 22.08 -12.82
C LEU A 98 9.87 22.10 -12.09
N GLY A 99 8.84 22.67 -12.71
CA GLY A 99 7.48 22.66 -12.18
C GLY A 99 6.92 21.25 -12.01
N ILE A 100 7.04 20.38 -13.02
CA ILE A 100 6.57 18.98 -12.95
C ILE A 100 7.37 18.19 -11.92
N VAL A 101 8.70 18.37 -11.89
CA VAL A 101 9.57 17.70 -10.92
C VAL A 101 9.21 18.13 -9.49
N SER A 102 9.05 19.44 -9.25
CA SER A 102 8.71 20.00 -7.95
C SER A 102 7.32 19.58 -7.47
N ASN A 103 6.32 19.66 -8.36
CA ASN A 103 4.92 19.43 -7.98
C ASN A 103 4.55 17.96 -7.86
N TRP A 104 5.22 17.07 -8.60
CA TRP A 104 4.83 15.66 -8.64
C TRP A 104 5.97 14.71 -8.29
N VAL A 105 7.13 14.84 -8.95
CA VAL A 105 8.22 13.86 -8.76
C VAL A 105 8.76 13.90 -7.34
N ILE A 106 9.01 15.08 -6.77
CA ILE A 106 9.51 15.22 -5.40
C ILE A 106 8.49 14.70 -4.38
N PRO A 107 7.19 15.09 -4.40
CA PRO A 107 6.18 14.51 -3.52
C PRO A 107 6.04 12.99 -3.66
N ILE A 108 6.12 12.45 -4.87
CA ILE A 108 6.09 11.00 -5.11
C ILE A 108 7.30 10.33 -4.46
N ILE A 109 8.51 10.84 -4.68
CA ILE A 109 9.73 10.31 -4.05
C ILE A 109 9.62 10.42 -2.52
N ALA A 110 9.10 11.52 -1.99
CA ALA A 110 8.88 11.69 -0.56
C ALA A 110 7.89 10.65 0.00
N LEU A 111 6.77 10.41 -0.69
CA LEU A 111 5.79 9.37 -0.31
C LEU A 111 6.40 7.98 -0.38
N LEU A 112 7.16 7.68 -1.44
CA LEU A 112 7.88 6.42 -1.58
C LEU A 112 8.94 6.28 -0.49
N ALA A 113 9.66 7.33 -0.11
CA ALA A 113 10.67 7.27 0.96
C ALA A 113 10.08 6.92 2.33
N VAL A 114 8.81 7.24 2.55
CA VAL A 114 8.09 6.93 3.79
C VAL A 114 7.55 5.49 3.81
N LEU A 115 7.56 4.79 2.67
CA LEU A 115 7.20 3.39 2.61
C LEU A 115 8.17 2.54 3.44
N PRO A 116 7.66 1.45 4.01
CA PRO A 116 8.36 0.65 5.01
C PRO A 116 9.37 -0.29 4.32
N TYR A 117 10.57 0.18 4.02
CA TYR A 117 11.63 -0.65 3.41
C TYR A 117 12.36 -1.55 4.42
N GLU A 118 12.75 -2.75 3.98
CA GLU A 118 13.52 -3.73 4.78
C GLU A 118 15.04 -3.59 4.62
N ALA A 119 15.51 -2.79 3.66
CA ALA A 119 16.93 -2.71 3.28
C ALA A 119 17.87 -2.30 4.42
N SER A 120 17.36 -1.72 5.51
CA SER A 120 18.17 -1.23 6.61
C SER A 120 18.42 -2.25 7.73
N GLN A 121 17.76 -3.43 7.76
CA GLN A 121 17.69 -4.23 9.00
C GLN A 121 17.85 -5.75 8.86
N HIS A 122 18.26 -6.26 7.69
CA HIS A 122 18.61 -7.68 7.56
C HIS A 122 19.73 -8.08 8.53
N GLY A 123 19.33 -8.81 9.58
CA GLY A 123 20.19 -9.26 10.67
C GLY A 123 21.35 -10.12 10.16
N ALA A 124 22.51 -9.94 10.80
CA ALA A 124 23.81 -10.55 10.53
C ALA A 124 23.87 -12.08 10.78
N LYS A 125 22.96 -12.87 10.20
CA LYS A 125 22.86 -14.31 10.48
C LYS A 125 23.40 -15.25 9.39
N ASP A 126 23.52 -14.81 8.15
CA ASP A 126 24.19 -15.60 7.13
C ASP A 126 25.64 -15.12 6.99
N GLY A 127 26.62 -16.02 7.14
CA GLY A 127 28.04 -15.80 6.85
C GLY A 127 28.35 -15.42 5.39
N LYS A 128 27.35 -14.99 4.62
CA LYS A 128 27.47 -14.48 3.26
C LYS A 128 28.25 -13.16 3.25
N ARG A 129 29.13 -13.04 2.25
CA ARG A 129 29.95 -11.85 1.97
C ARG A 129 29.10 -10.58 2.03
N ARG A 130 29.61 -9.53 2.67
CA ARG A 130 28.92 -8.24 2.92
C ARG A 130 28.19 -7.69 1.68
N TRP A 131 28.79 -7.83 0.49
CA TRP A 131 28.21 -7.35 -0.77
C TRP A 131 26.94 -8.10 -1.22
N ALA A 132 26.90 -9.43 -1.09
CA ALA A 132 25.73 -10.23 -1.47
C ALA A 132 24.50 -9.89 -0.61
N ARG A 133 24.71 -9.48 0.65
CA ARG A 133 23.64 -9.02 1.55
C ARG A 133 23.02 -7.72 1.07
N HIS A 134 23.84 -6.74 0.67
CA HIS A 134 23.34 -5.47 0.14
C HIS A 134 22.53 -5.68 -1.15
N LEU A 135 23.02 -6.53 -2.06
CA LEU A 135 22.27 -6.83 -3.29
C LEU A 135 20.92 -7.48 -3.03
N THR A 136 20.86 -8.46 -2.10
CA THR A 136 19.60 -9.12 -1.75
C THR A 136 18.62 -8.13 -1.12
N ALA A 137 19.09 -7.30 -0.19
CA ALA A 137 18.26 -6.29 0.47
C ALA A 137 17.69 -5.25 -0.50
N VAL A 138 18.51 -4.83 -1.48
CA VAL A 138 18.07 -3.94 -2.56
C VAL A 138 17.09 -4.65 -3.47
N ALA A 139 17.35 -5.90 -3.87
CA ALA A 139 16.44 -6.68 -4.71
C ALA A 139 15.07 -6.89 -4.06
N THR A 140 15.03 -7.23 -2.77
CA THR A 140 13.77 -7.35 -2.01
C THR A 140 13.02 -6.02 -1.94
N THR A 141 13.74 -4.93 -1.69
CA THR A 141 13.16 -3.57 -1.66
C THR A 141 12.59 -3.17 -3.02
N LEU A 142 13.33 -3.43 -4.11
CA LEU A 142 12.86 -3.20 -5.47
C LEU A 142 11.68 -4.10 -5.81
N GLY A 143 11.65 -5.34 -5.32
CA GLY A 143 10.50 -6.25 -5.46
C GLY A 143 9.24 -5.68 -4.81
N HIS A 144 9.34 -5.17 -3.59
CA HIS A 144 8.21 -4.51 -2.92
C HIS A 144 7.76 -3.24 -3.65
N LEU A 145 8.71 -2.41 -4.12
CA LEU A 145 8.40 -1.23 -4.96
C LEU A 145 7.67 -1.62 -6.24
N CYS A 146 8.12 -2.68 -6.92
CA CYS A 146 7.48 -3.19 -8.12
C CYS A 146 6.05 -3.68 -7.82
N ASN A 147 5.81 -4.31 -6.67
CA ASN A 147 4.46 -4.72 -6.28
C ASN A 147 3.57 -3.49 -6.00
N TRP A 148 4.07 -2.52 -5.24
CA TRP A 148 3.33 -1.30 -4.89
C TRP A 148 2.99 -0.43 -6.10
N LEU A 149 3.94 -0.23 -7.00
CA LEU A 149 3.75 0.60 -8.20
C LEU A 149 3.09 -0.18 -9.34
N GLY A 150 3.35 -1.48 -9.42
CA GLY A 150 2.90 -2.33 -10.52
C GLY A 150 1.48 -2.83 -10.38
N SER A 151 0.96 -3.02 -9.17
CA SER A 151 -0.45 -3.37 -8.94
C SER A 151 -0.98 -2.78 -7.62
N PRO A 152 -1.13 -1.44 -7.53
CA PRO A 152 -1.56 -0.76 -6.31
C PRO A 152 -2.92 -1.23 -5.79
N GLN A 153 -3.86 -1.62 -6.66
CA GLN A 153 -5.15 -2.19 -6.26
C GLN A 153 -5.02 -3.50 -5.49
N THR A 154 -4.09 -4.38 -5.87
CA THR A 154 -3.92 -5.68 -5.22
C THR A 154 -3.26 -5.49 -3.85
N VAL A 155 -2.30 -4.57 -3.79
CA VAL A 155 -1.67 -4.11 -2.55
C VAL A 155 -2.70 -3.46 -1.61
N LEU A 156 -3.50 -2.52 -2.12
CA LEU A 156 -4.58 -1.88 -1.35
C LEU A 156 -5.59 -2.91 -0.87
N THR A 157 -5.89 -3.94 -1.66
CA THR A 157 -6.80 -5.03 -1.27
C THR A 157 -6.25 -5.76 -0.05
N ALA A 158 -4.98 -6.13 -0.06
CA ALA A 158 -4.33 -6.78 1.08
C ALA A 158 -4.32 -5.87 2.32
N ILE A 159 -3.95 -4.60 2.16
CA ILE A 159 -3.91 -3.63 3.26
C ILE A 159 -5.31 -3.40 3.87
N LEU A 160 -6.30 -3.10 3.04
CA LEU A 160 -7.67 -2.84 3.51
C LEU A 160 -8.31 -4.09 4.12
N PHE A 161 -7.97 -5.28 3.62
CA PHE A 161 -8.41 -6.53 4.23
C PHE A 161 -7.75 -6.76 5.61
N ASN A 162 -6.47 -6.45 5.78
CA ASN A 162 -5.82 -6.47 7.10
C ASN A 162 -6.48 -5.50 8.08
N ILE A 163 -6.79 -4.28 7.62
CA ILE A 163 -7.54 -3.29 8.40
C ILE A 163 -8.95 -3.81 8.75
N TYR A 164 -9.61 -4.51 7.84
CA TYR A 164 -10.89 -5.15 8.11
C TYR A 164 -10.76 -6.23 9.19
N GLN A 165 -9.72 -7.07 9.13
CA GLN A 165 -9.42 -8.07 10.17
C GLN A 165 -9.16 -7.39 11.53
N MET A 166 -8.41 -6.29 11.56
CA MET A 166 -8.22 -5.49 12.78
C MET A 166 -9.54 -4.97 13.36
N LYS A 167 -10.46 -4.52 12.51
CA LYS A 167 -11.80 -4.08 12.93
C LYS A 167 -12.60 -5.25 13.53
N MET A 168 -12.52 -6.43 12.93
CA MET A 168 -13.15 -7.64 13.47
C MET A 168 -12.57 -8.03 14.83
N CYS A 169 -11.24 -8.01 14.98
CA CYS A 169 -10.55 -8.18 16.27
C CYS A 169 -11.07 -7.20 17.32
N LEU A 170 -11.21 -5.91 16.98
CA LEU A 170 -11.74 -4.91 17.90
C LEU A 170 -13.21 -5.16 18.25
N CYS A 171 -14.03 -5.58 17.29
CA CYS A 171 -15.42 -5.94 17.53
C CYS A 171 -15.55 -7.12 18.48
N ALA A 172 -14.73 -8.17 18.30
CA ALA A 172 -14.66 -9.32 19.19
C ALA A 172 -14.14 -8.94 20.59
N ALA A 173 -13.23 -7.97 20.67
CA ALA A 173 -12.68 -7.50 21.92
C ALA A 173 -13.66 -6.64 22.74
N ARG A 174 -14.54 -5.87 22.10
CA ARG A 174 -15.49 -4.98 22.80
C ARG A 174 -16.65 -5.77 23.39
N PRO A 175 -17.06 -5.51 24.65
CA PRO A 175 -18.32 -6.03 25.17
C PRO A 175 -19.48 -5.39 24.38
N LEU A 176 -20.35 -6.21 23.82
CA LEU A 176 -21.55 -5.73 23.12
C LEU A 176 -22.43 -4.94 24.11
N PRO A 177 -22.83 -3.70 23.81
CA PRO A 177 -23.80 -3.00 24.63
C PRO A 177 -25.14 -3.75 24.57
N MET A 178 -25.64 -4.13 25.75
CA MET A 178 -26.83 -4.96 25.99
C MET A 178 -28.16 -4.40 25.44
N ARG A 179 -28.16 -3.27 24.69
CA ARG A 179 -29.36 -2.49 24.36
C ARG A 179 -29.92 -2.63 22.94
N LEU A 180 -29.35 -3.48 22.08
CA LEU A 180 -29.95 -3.79 20.78
C LEU A 180 -30.18 -5.30 20.63
N SER A 181 -31.02 -5.85 21.53
CA SER A 181 -31.76 -7.08 21.25
C SER A 181 -32.87 -6.77 20.25
N VAL A 182 -32.47 -6.46 19.02
CA VAL A 182 -33.37 -6.57 17.86
C VAL A 182 -33.26 -8.02 17.41
N LYS A 183 -34.40 -8.71 17.33
CA LYS A 183 -34.57 -10.07 16.79
C LYS A 183 -33.85 -10.23 15.44
N ARG A 184 -32.57 -10.57 15.46
CA ARG A 184 -31.90 -11.33 14.40
C ARG A 184 -31.63 -12.72 14.97
N PRO A 185 -31.98 -13.79 14.26
CA PRO A 185 -31.74 -15.13 14.75
C PRO A 185 -30.23 -15.38 14.86
N SER A 186 -29.84 -15.92 16.01
CA SER A 186 -28.58 -16.63 16.30
C SER A 186 -27.26 -15.85 16.14
N ARG A 187 -27.00 -14.90 17.04
CA ARG A 187 -25.63 -14.45 17.40
C ARG A 187 -25.44 -14.53 18.93
N GLY A 188 -25.40 -15.75 19.46
CA GLY A 188 -25.28 -16.03 20.91
C GLY A 188 -23.85 -16.25 21.43
N SER A 189 -22.84 -16.37 20.57
CA SER A 189 -21.61 -17.09 20.95
C SER A 189 -20.53 -16.28 21.68
N TYR A 190 -20.39 -14.97 21.46
CA TYR A 190 -19.29 -14.20 22.08
C TYR A 190 -19.37 -14.09 23.61
N ARG A 191 -20.57 -14.29 24.18
CA ARG A 191 -20.79 -14.21 25.63
C ARG A 191 -20.20 -15.41 26.38
N ALA A 192 -19.91 -16.51 25.68
CA ALA A 192 -19.39 -17.74 26.28
C ALA A 192 -17.85 -17.75 26.39
N ILE A 193 -17.11 -16.79 25.81
CA ILE A 193 -15.62 -16.82 25.82
C ILE A 193 -15.04 -16.38 27.17
N THR A 194 -15.81 -15.66 27.98
CA THR A 194 -15.41 -15.30 29.35
C THR A 194 -16.47 -15.82 30.29
N GLY A 195 -16.09 -16.65 31.26
CA GLY A 195 -16.96 -17.00 32.37
C GLY A 195 -17.66 -15.74 32.90
N GLN A 196 -18.96 -15.88 33.23
CA GLN A 196 -19.88 -14.76 33.52
C GLN A 196 -19.36 -13.74 34.56
N GLY A 197 -18.37 -14.10 35.38
CA GLY A 197 -17.75 -13.21 36.39
C GLY A 197 -16.65 -12.26 35.89
N LYS A 198 -15.89 -12.57 34.83
CA LYS A 198 -14.73 -11.74 34.39
C LYS A 198 -15.09 -10.64 33.40
N GLU A 199 -16.27 -10.72 32.76
CA GLU A 199 -16.68 -9.80 31.70
C GLU A 199 -16.93 -8.36 32.20
N THR A 200 -17.12 -8.18 33.51
CA THR A 200 -17.30 -6.88 34.16
C THR A 200 -15.98 -6.25 34.64
N SER A 201 -14.91 -7.02 34.84
CA SER A 201 -13.63 -6.51 35.34
C SER A 201 -12.86 -5.76 34.25
N ARG A 202 -12.32 -4.58 34.59
CA ARG A 202 -11.45 -3.78 33.70
C ARG A 202 -10.25 -4.59 33.21
N ALA A 203 -9.68 -5.46 34.06
CA ALA A 203 -8.53 -6.28 33.72
C ALA A 203 -8.84 -7.31 32.64
N GLY A 204 -10.00 -7.99 32.72
CA GLY A 204 -10.44 -8.96 31.71
C GLY A 204 -10.66 -8.32 30.34
N ARG A 205 -11.17 -7.07 30.32
CA ARG A 205 -11.33 -6.31 29.08
C ARG A 205 -10.00 -5.95 28.43
N LEU A 206 -9.01 -5.51 29.22
CA LEU A 206 -7.67 -5.19 28.72
C LEU A 206 -6.98 -6.43 28.15
N LEU A 207 -7.07 -7.55 28.85
CA LEU A 207 -6.49 -8.83 28.39
C LEU A 207 -7.12 -9.31 27.07
N ARG A 208 -8.45 -9.15 26.92
CA ARG A 208 -9.15 -9.44 25.66
C ARG A 208 -8.67 -8.52 24.53
N MET A 209 -8.46 -7.22 24.81
CA MET A 209 -7.88 -6.29 23.85
C MET A 209 -6.45 -6.67 23.47
N ASP A 210 -5.65 -7.17 24.41
CA ASP A 210 -4.28 -7.64 24.16
C ASP A 210 -4.25 -8.86 23.25
N ALA A 211 -5.08 -9.87 23.54
CA ALA A 211 -5.21 -11.07 22.72
C ALA A 211 -5.58 -10.73 21.26
N PHE A 212 -6.65 -9.96 21.06
CA PHE A 212 -7.11 -9.64 19.71
C PHE A 212 -6.21 -8.64 18.98
N TYR A 213 -5.51 -7.75 19.71
CA TYR A 213 -4.46 -6.93 19.13
C TYR A 213 -3.31 -7.80 18.61
N LEU A 214 -2.83 -8.75 19.42
CA LEU A 214 -1.75 -9.65 19.05
C LEU A 214 -2.16 -10.54 17.87
N LEU A 215 -3.37 -11.08 17.86
CA LEU A 215 -3.93 -11.83 16.72
C LEU A 215 -3.90 -10.99 15.44
N SER A 216 -4.24 -9.70 15.53
CA SER A 216 -4.18 -8.80 14.37
C SER A 216 -2.75 -8.58 13.87
N CYS A 217 -1.75 -8.52 14.76
CA CYS A 217 -0.34 -8.45 14.39
C CYS A 217 0.16 -9.74 13.75
N VAL A 218 -0.24 -10.90 14.29
CA VAL A 218 0.11 -12.22 13.75
C VAL A 218 -0.50 -12.41 12.35
N GLY A 219 -1.72 -11.93 12.13
CA GLY A 219 -2.39 -11.94 10.82
C GLY A 219 -1.67 -11.18 9.71
N GLN A 220 -0.65 -10.36 10.03
CA GLN A 220 0.20 -9.67 9.05
C GLN A 220 1.35 -10.54 8.52
N PHE A 221 1.50 -11.77 9.01
CA PHE A 221 2.53 -12.72 8.60
C PHE A 221 1.91 -13.95 7.95
N LYS A 222 2.63 -14.50 6.97
CA LYS A 222 2.22 -15.76 6.34
C LYS A 222 2.39 -16.91 7.34
N PRO A 223 1.39 -17.80 7.49
CA PRO A 223 1.54 -18.99 8.32
C PRO A 223 2.68 -19.88 7.81
N PRO A 224 3.37 -20.61 8.69
CA PRO A 224 4.37 -21.62 8.31
C PRO A 224 3.73 -22.80 7.57
N GLU A 225 4.57 -23.65 6.97
CA GLU A 225 4.14 -24.91 6.34
C GLU A 225 3.45 -25.83 7.36
N ASP A 226 4.03 -25.97 8.55
CA ASP A 226 3.39 -26.63 9.70
C ASP A 226 2.41 -25.68 10.39
N THR A 227 1.22 -25.56 9.78
CA THR A 227 0.15 -24.69 10.24
C THR A 227 -0.49 -25.20 11.55
N THR A 228 -0.56 -26.51 11.76
CA THR A 228 -1.21 -27.11 12.94
C THR A 228 -0.49 -26.74 14.24
N THR A 229 0.81 -27.04 14.33
CA THR A 229 1.62 -26.71 15.53
C THR A 229 1.67 -25.19 15.76
N PHE A 230 1.64 -24.40 14.68
CA PHE A 230 1.55 -22.95 14.73
C PHE A 230 0.25 -22.47 15.34
N LEU A 231 -0.89 -22.97 14.85
CA LEU A 231 -2.21 -22.60 15.34
C LEU A 231 -2.44 -23.08 16.77
N GLU A 232 -1.89 -24.23 17.17
CA GLU A 232 -1.98 -24.73 18.54
C GLU A 232 -1.30 -23.77 19.52
N GLY A 233 -0.03 -23.41 19.27
CA GLY A 233 0.71 -22.47 20.11
C GLY A 233 0.09 -21.07 20.12
N LEU A 234 -0.43 -20.62 18.98
CA LEU A 234 -1.15 -19.35 18.86
C LEU A 234 -2.45 -19.37 19.67
N SER A 235 -3.28 -20.40 19.50
CA SER A 235 -4.57 -20.53 20.19
C SER A 235 -4.39 -20.69 21.68
N TYR A 236 -3.43 -21.51 22.13
CA TYR A 236 -3.08 -21.64 23.55
C TYR A 236 -2.67 -20.30 24.15
N GLY A 237 -1.70 -19.60 23.54
CA GLY A 237 -1.21 -18.32 24.03
C GLY A 237 -2.26 -17.20 24.04
N LEU A 238 -3.22 -17.22 23.11
CA LEU A 238 -4.30 -16.23 23.02
C LEU A 238 -5.48 -16.54 23.94
N LEU A 239 -5.89 -17.80 24.03
CA LEU A 239 -7.16 -18.19 24.66
C LEU A 239 -6.99 -18.61 26.12
N LYS A 240 -5.88 -19.24 26.51
CA LYS A 240 -5.65 -19.66 27.90
C LYS A 240 -5.81 -18.50 28.90
N PRO A 241 -5.27 -17.28 28.64
CA PRO A 241 -5.49 -16.14 29.53
C PRO A 241 -6.96 -15.70 29.64
N LEU A 242 -7.78 -15.98 28.61
CA LEU A 242 -9.19 -15.58 28.56
C LEU A 242 -10.12 -16.59 29.22
N LEU A 243 -9.76 -17.87 29.19
CA LEU A 243 -10.55 -19.00 29.74
C LEU A 243 -10.38 -19.20 31.24
N ALA A 244 -9.40 -18.52 31.82
CA ALA A 244 -9.13 -18.45 33.24
C ALA A 244 -10.39 -18.46 34.13
N THR A 245 -10.67 -19.60 34.78
CA THR A 245 -11.78 -19.75 35.72
C THR A 245 -11.56 -18.87 36.95
N THR A 246 -12.58 -18.14 37.39
CA THR A 246 -12.61 -17.59 38.75
C THR A 246 -12.73 -18.77 39.70
N GLU A 247 -11.60 -19.32 40.16
CA GLU A 247 -11.60 -20.34 41.19
C GLU A 247 -12.15 -19.73 42.50
N ASP A 248 -13.17 -20.39 43.06
CA ASP A 248 -13.54 -20.27 44.46
C ASP A 248 -12.29 -20.57 45.31
N GLU A 249 -11.93 -19.64 46.21
CA GLU A 249 -10.74 -19.70 47.09
C GLU A 249 -10.66 -20.95 48.00
N THR A 250 -11.63 -21.87 47.92
CA THR A 250 -11.80 -22.99 48.85
C THR A 250 -11.24 -24.33 48.37
N SER A 251 -10.88 -24.51 47.10
CA SER A 251 -10.24 -25.75 46.62
C SER A 251 -8.73 -25.61 46.54
N LYS A 252 -8.00 -26.46 47.26
CA LYS A 252 -6.53 -26.56 47.22
C LYS A 252 -6.03 -26.60 45.76
N PRO A 253 -4.96 -25.88 45.42
CA PRO A 253 -4.64 -25.52 44.05
C PRO A 253 -4.31 -26.75 43.18
N ARG A 254 -4.90 -26.79 41.98
CA ARG A 254 -4.22 -27.32 40.79
C ARG A 254 -3.08 -26.34 40.44
N ASP A 255 -1.97 -26.45 41.18
CA ASP A 255 -0.86 -25.47 41.20
C ASP A 255 -0.26 -25.20 39.80
N ARG A 256 -0.25 -26.20 38.90
CA ARG A 256 0.33 -26.03 37.55
C ARG A 256 -0.54 -25.23 36.59
N THR A 257 -1.83 -25.54 36.48
CA THR A 257 -2.72 -24.87 35.52
C THR A 257 -2.90 -23.39 35.86
N ALA A 258 -3.11 -23.05 37.13
CA ALA A 258 -3.20 -21.67 37.60
C ALA A 258 -1.87 -20.91 37.37
N GLN A 259 -0.73 -21.57 37.59
CA GLN A 259 0.57 -20.98 37.30
C GLN A 259 0.81 -20.77 35.79
N GLY A 260 0.42 -21.72 34.95
CA GLY A 260 0.47 -21.60 33.50
C GLY A 260 -0.41 -20.47 32.96
N GLU A 261 -1.61 -20.31 33.52
CA GLU A 261 -2.50 -19.18 33.24
C GLU A 261 -1.86 -17.84 33.63
N LYS A 262 -1.29 -17.74 34.83
CA LYS A 262 -0.60 -16.52 35.28
C LYS A 262 0.58 -16.18 34.37
N TRP A 263 1.37 -17.17 33.98
CA TRP A 263 2.49 -16.96 33.07
C TRP A 263 2.05 -16.55 31.67
N THR A 264 1.06 -17.23 31.08
CA THR A 264 0.51 -16.90 29.76
C THR A 264 -0.10 -15.49 29.73
N THR A 265 -0.82 -15.11 30.79
CA THR A 265 -1.37 -13.76 30.97
C THR A 265 -0.27 -12.70 31.00
N ASN A 266 0.78 -12.93 31.80
CA ASN A 266 1.89 -11.98 31.94
C ASN A 266 2.67 -11.81 30.63
N ILE A 267 2.93 -12.89 29.89
CA ILE A 267 3.64 -12.78 28.59
C ILE A 267 2.77 -12.12 27.53
N LEU A 268 1.44 -12.32 27.55
CA LEU A 268 0.50 -11.70 26.62
C LEU A 268 0.40 -10.18 26.84
N ASP A 269 0.25 -9.75 28.08
CA ASP A 269 0.24 -8.32 28.45
C ASP A 269 1.57 -7.65 28.08
N ALA A 270 2.69 -8.29 28.42
CA ALA A 270 4.03 -7.76 28.13
C ALA A 270 4.28 -7.59 26.61
N ILE A 271 3.92 -8.59 25.79
CA ILE A 271 4.13 -8.52 24.34
C ILE A 271 3.21 -7.48 23.70
N ALA A 272 1.94 -7.41 24.13
CA ALA A 272 0.98 -6.44 23.60
C ALA A 272 1.42 -5.00 23.91
N LYS A 273 1.84 -4.70 25.15
CA LYS A 273 2.44 -3.41 25.53
C LYS A 273 3.66 -3.07 24.70
N GLN A 274 4.61 -4.01 24.55
CA GLN A 274 5.81 -3.80 23.77
C GLN A 274 5.51 -3.47 22.29
N MET A 275 4.54 -4.16 21.69
CA MET A 275 4.13 -3.91 20.31
C MET A 275 3.36 -2.59 20.14
N ARG A 276 2.48 -2.22 21.08
CA ARG A 276 1.77 -0.92 21.03
C ARG A 276 2.72 0.26 21.20
N TYR A 277 3.68 0.16 22.13
CA TYR A 277 4.71 1.19 22.34
C TYR A 277 5.51 1.43 21.06
N SER A 278 5.85 0.35 20.36
CA SER A 278 6.54 0.41 19.08
C SER A 278 5.74 1.25 18.08
N ARG A 279 4.41 1.01 17.96
CA ARG A 279 3.49 1.54 16.93
C ARG A 279 3.47 3.06 16.71
N ARG A 280 3.82 3.87 17.71
CA ARG A 280 3.62 5.34 17.67
C ARG A 280 4.66 6.12 16.85
N ARG A 281 5.77 5.50 16.42
CA ARG A 281 6.88 6.22 15.76
C ARG A 281 6.68 6.31 14.23
N GLY A 282 6.81 7.53 13.69
CA GLY A 282 6.87 7.79 12.24
C GLY A 282 5.55 8.13 11.54
N VAL A 283 4.40 8.07 12.24
CA VAL A 283 3.08 8.39 11.68
C VAL A 283 2.98 9.86 11.26
N TRP A 284 3.52 10.79 12.05
CA TRP A 284 3.46 12.23 11.78
C TRP A 284 4.17 12.64 10.49
N ALA A 285 5.37 12.10 10.24
CA ALA A 285 6.11 12.40 9.02
C ALA A 285 5.29 12.01 7.78
N THR A 286 4.59 10.88 7.84
CA THR A 286 3.73 10.44 6.73
C THR A 286 2.52 11.34 6.51
N PHE A 287 1.86 11.79 7.58
CA PHE A 287 0.74 12.74 7.46
C PHE A 287 1.19 14.06 6.82
N ILE A 288 2.38 14.56 7.15
CA ILE A 288 2.95 15.76 6.53
C ILE A 288 3.18 15.52 5.03
N SER A 289 3.77 14.38 4.63
CA SER A 289 3.98 14.06 3.21
C SER A 289 2.66 13.96 2.43
N ILE A 290 1.63 13.36 3.01
CA ILE A 290 0.29 13.28 2.40
C ILE A 290 -0.35 14.67 2.29
N LEU A 291 -0.23 15.50 3.33
CA LEU A 291 -0.73 16.89 3.30
C LEU A 291 -0.05 17.71 2.21
N LEU A 292 1.27 17.58 2.04
CA LEU A 292 2.01 18.23 0.97
C LEU A 292 1.53 17.79 -0.42
N PHE A 293 1.20 16.51 -0.61
CA PHE A 293 0.59 16.05 -1.85
C PHE A 293 -0.77 16.72 -2.11
N PHE A 294 -1.64 16.84 -1.11
CA PHE A 294 -2.92 17.54 -1.26
C PHE A 294 -2.75 19.01 -1.63
N ILE A 295 -1.78 19.69 -1.02
CA ILE A 295 -1.46 21.08 -1.36
C ILE A 295 -0.97 21.17 -2.81
N ALA A 296 -0.04 20.30 -3.23
CA ALA A 296 0.46 20.27 -4.60
C ALA A 296 -0.67 19.98 -5.61
N TYR A 297 -1.58 19.07 -5.29
CA TYR A 297 -2.74 18.76 -6.10
C TYR A 297 -3.68 19.97 -6.22
N ALA A 298 -4.03 20.61 -5.10
CA ALA A 298 -4.90 21.77 -5.10
C ALA A 298 -4.31 22.94 -5.89
N VAL A 299 -3.01 23.24 -5.70
CA VAL A 299 -2.29 24.28 -6.46
C VAL A 299 -2.28 23.95 -7.95
N SER A 300 -2.04 22.69 -8.32
CA SER A 300 -2.04 22.27 -9.72
C SER A 300 -3.42 22.40 -10.37
N VAL A 301 -4.49 22.08 -9.64
CA VAL A 301 -5.86 22.33 -10.07
C VAL A 301 -6.10 23.82 -10.26
N THR A 302 -5.75 24.66 -9.28
CA THR A 302 -5.97 26.11 -9.40
C THR A 302 -5.24 26.71 -10.59
N LEU A 303 -3.97 26.34 -10.82
CA LEU A 303 -3.18 26.84 -11.96
C LEU A 303 -3.80 26.41 -13.30
N ALA A 304 -4.23 25.15 -13.42
CA ALA A 304 -4.85 24.63 -14.62
C ALA A 304 -6.17 25.33 -15.00
N PHE A 305 -6.93 25.84 -14.02
CA PHE A 305 -8.21 26.50 -14.27
C PHE A 305 -8.15 28.04 -14.24
N SER A 306 -7.24 28.65 -13.47
CA SER A 306 -7.21 30.11 -13.28
C SER A 306 -6.44 30.83 -14.39
N ASN A 307 -5.26 30.32 -14.74
CA ASN A 307 -4.31 31.03 -15.61
C ASN A 307 -4.20 30.36 -16.97
N ASP A 308 -4.20 29.03 -17.01
CA ASP A 308 -3.71 28.27 -18.16
C ASP A 308 -4.77 27.32 -18.76
N LEU A 309 -6.05 27.71 -18.69
CA LEU A 309 -7.12 26.91 -19.30
C LEU A 309 -6.89 26.83 -20.82
N GLY A 310 -6.75 25.61 -21.34
CA GLY A 310 -6.42 25.38 -22.75
C GLY A 310 -4.92 25.18 -23.01
N ASP A 311 -4.04 25.47 -22.04
CA ASP A 311 -2.64 25.11 -22.20
C ASP A 311 -2.44 23.60 -22.01
N ARG A 312 -1.71 23.02 -22.96
CA ARG A 312 -1.46 21.58 -23.03
C ARG A 312 -0.54 21.16 -21.90
N THR A 313 0.43 22.00 -21.52
CA THR A 313 1.49 21.59 -20.59
C THR A 313 0.99 21.47 -19.16
N THR A 314 0.24 22.46 -18.68
CA THR A 314 -0.40 22.45 -17.35
C THR A 314 -1.38 21.30 -17.21
N THR A 315 -2.16 21.04 -18.26
CA THR A 315 -3.15 19.97 -18.25
C THR A 315 -2.53 18.59 -18.17
N HIS A 316 -1.47 18.34 -18.93
CA HIS A 316 -0.79 17.07 -18.85
C HIS A 316 -0.07 16.86 -17.52
N SER A 317 0.43 17.95 -16.90
CA SER A 317 0.95 17.92 -15.54
C SER A 317 -0.15 17.51 -14.55
N LEU A 318 -1.34 18.11 -14.63
CA LEU A 318 -2.47 17.74 -13.79
C LEU A 318 -2.95 16.30 -14.03
N ALA A 319 -3.01 15.85 -15.28
CA ALA A 319 -3.38 14.46 -15.61
C ALA A 319 -2.42 13.43 -15.01
N TYR A 320 -1.11 13.72 -14.99
CA TYR A 320 -0.11 12.90 -14.30
C TYR A 320 -0.33 12.88 -12.79
N GLY A 321 -0.67 14.04 -12.20
CA GLY A 321 -1.04 14.14 -10.79
C GLY A 321 -2.27 13.30 -10.42
N ILE A 322 -3.31 13.33 -11.26
CA ILE A 322 -4.51 12.48 -11.13
C ILE A 322 -4.12 11.00 -11.27
N LEU A 323 -3.28 10.64 -12.24
CA LEU A 323 -2.85 9.24 -12.42
C LEU A 323 -2.20 8.65 -11.16
N ILE A 324 -1.48 9.45 -10.36
CA ILE A 324 -0.71 8.99 -9.19
C ILE A 324 -1.40 9.33 -7.85
N SER A 325 -2.60 9.88 -7.90
CA SER A 325 -3.37 10.26 -6.70
C SER A 325 -3.70 9.08 -5.77
N TRP A 326 -3.66 7.84 -6.29
CA TRP A 326 -3.78 6.62 -5.50
C TRP A 326 -2.58 6.34 -4.58
N LEU A 327 -1.39 6.87 -4.87
CA LEU A 327 -0.18 6.60 -4.09
C LEU A 327 -0.28 7.14 -2.65
N PRO A 328 -0.72 8.38 -2.41
CA PRO A 328 -1.05 8.86 -1.07
C PRO A 328 -2.03 7.94 -0.32
N LEU A 329 -3.02 7.37 -1.01
CA LEU A 329 -3.99 6.46 -0.40
C LEU A 329 -3.34 5.16 0.04
N LEU A 330 -2.51 4.57 -0.83
CA LEU A 330 -1.72 3.38 -0.51
C LEU A 330 -0.84 3.64 0.71
N VAL A 331 -0.10 4.75 0.72
CA VAL A 331 0.74 5.15 1.85
C VAL A 331 -0.09 5.34 3.12
N LEU A 332 -1.22 6.06 3.05
CA LEU A 332 -2.10 6.32 4.18
C LEU A 332 -2.57 5.04 4.86
N PHE A 333 -3.06 4.07 4.09
CA PHE A 333 -3.54 2.81 4.66
C PHE A 333 -2.38 1.88 5.07
N ALA A 334 -1.25 1.89 4.36
CA ALA A 334 -0.06 1.13 4.73
C ALA A 334 0.51 1.56 6.10
N ILE A 335 0.31 2.81 6.54
CA ILE A 335 0.68 3.27 7.88
C ILE A 335 -0.10 2.52 8.96
N VAL A 336 -1.40 2.25 8.74
CA VAL A 336 -2.17 1.47 9.72
C VAL A 336 -1.56 0.11 9.85
N ASP A 337 -1.23 -0.51 8.72
CA ASP A 337 -0.64 -1.83 8.71
C ASP A 337 0.85 -1.82 9.14
N ARG A 338 1.41 -0.65 9.46
CA ARG A 338 2.78 -0.49 9.94
C ARG A 338 2.91 -0.98 11.37
N ASN A 339 3.67 -2.06 11.54
CA ASN A 339 4.42 -2.31 12.76
C ASN A 339 5.77 -1.56 12.63
N PRO A 340 5.98 -0.44 13.32
CA PRO A 340 7.07 0.51 13.02
C PRO A 340 8.44 0.04 13.51
N ASN A 341 8.50 -1.08 14.21
CA ASN A 341 9.73 -1.78 14.49
C ASN A 341 9.79 -2.94 13.52
N CYS A 342 10.66 -2.85 12.51
CA CYS A 342 11.11 -3.91 11.62
C CYS A 342 10.22 -5.17 11.60
N ALA A 343 9.65 -5.53 10.45
CA ALA A 343 8.95 -6.81 10.29
C ALA A 343 9.72 -7.98 10.96
N ASP A 344 11.05 -8.01 10.86
CA ASP A 344 11.90 -9.00 11.54
C ASP A 344 11.92 -8.91 13.07
N ARG A 345 11.93 -7.70 13.62
CA ARG A 345 11.87 -7.50 15.07
C ARG A 345 10.51 -7.95 15.59
N THR A 346 9.43 -7.57 14.92
CA THR A 346 8.07 -8.02 15.26
C THR A 346 7.97 -9.53 15.16
N ARG A 347 8.44 -10.13 14.07
CA ARG A 347 8.53 -11.58 13.88
C ARG A 347 9.32 -12.24 15.00
N THR A 348 10.49 -11.71 15.35
CA THR A 348 11.32 -12.22 16.44
C THR A 348 10.57 -12.16 17.78
N LEU A 349 9.87 -11.07 18.05
CA LEU A 349 9.08 -10.90 19.26
C LEU A 349 7.88 -11.88 19.31
N LEU A 350 7.17 -12.05 18.20
CA LEU A 350 6.11 -13.04 18.06
C LEU A 350 6.63 -14.46 18.26
N ASN A 351 7.76 -14.80 17.63
CA ASN A 351 8.39 -16.12 17.75
C ASN A 351 8.79 -16.41 19.19
N ARG A 352 9.35 -15.43 19.92
CA ARG A 352 9.67 -15.56 21.34
C ARG A 352 8.42 -15.78 22.19
N TRP A 353 7.36 -15.04 21.90
CA TRP A 353 6.10 -15.17 22.62
C TRP A 353 5.46 -16.54 22.39
N MET A 354 5.33 -17.01 21.14
CA MET A 354 4.78 -18.34 20.84
C MET A 354 5.65 -19.47 21.39
N TRP A 355 6.98 -19.32 21.36
CA TRP A 355 7.89 -20.27 22.00
C TRP A 355 7.56 -20.42 23.48
N ASN A 356 7.46 -19.30 24.19
CA ASN A 356 7.14 -19.32 25.62
C ASN A 356 5.74 -19.86 25.88
N ALA A 357 4.76 -19.54 25.03
CA ALA A 357 3.40 -20.09 25.14
C ALA A 357 3.41 -21.62 25.00
N ARG A 358 4.11 -22.18 23.99
CA ARG A 358 4.27 -23.63 23.84
C ARG A 358 5.03 -24.25 24.99
N ALA A 359 6.13 -23.66 25.43
CA ALA A 359 6.90 -24.18 26.56
C ALA A 359 6.05 -24.28 27.84
N ILE A 360 5.07 -23.38 28.02
CA ILE A 360 4.10 -23.47 29.12
C ILE A 360 3.07 -24.58 28.85
N ASN A 361 2.55 -24.70 27.62
CA ASN A 361 1.63 -25.78 27.23
C ASN A 361 2.26 -27.17 27.45
N ASP A 362 3.46 -27.38 26.93
CA ASP A 362 4.23 -28.62 27.08
C ASP A 362 4.52 -28.92 28.55
N TRP A 363 4.81 -27.89 29.34
CA TRP A 363 5.01 -28.04 30.78
C TRP A 363 3.71 -28.40 31.51
N GLU A 364 2.56 -27.90 31.07
CA GLU A 364 1.27 -28.22 31.68
C GLU A 364 0.85 -29.66 31.34
N THR A 365 1.08 -30.11 30.10
CA THR A 365 0.71 -31.44 29.59
C THR A 365 1.71 -32.54 29.97
N ASP A 366 3.01 -32.24 30.07
CA ASP A 366 4.03 -33.20 30.48
C ASP A 366 4.03 -33.41 32.00
N VAL A 367 3.34 -34.47 32.42
CA VAL A 367 3.28 -34.92 33.82
C VAL A 367 4.62 -35.54 34.26
N ALA A 368 5.43 -36.06 33.33
CA ALA A 368 6.64 -36.78 33.65
C ALA A 368 7.80 -35.84 34.02
N THR A 369 7.89 -34.67 33.39
CA THR A 369 8.94 -33.70 33.68
C THR A 369 8.48 -32.61 34.65
N ARG A 370 8.76 -32.78 35.95
CA ARG A 370 8.56 -31.72 36.99
C ARG A 370 9.49 -30.49 36.83
N ARG A 371 10.15 -30.34 35.68
CA ARG A 371 11.10 -29.25 35.44
C ARG A 371 10.32 -28.00 35.05
N PRO A 372 10.77 -26.79 35.43
CA PRO A 372 10.14 -25.56 34.97
C PRO A 372 10.20 -25.46 33.44
N PRO A 373 9.26 -24.75 32.80
CA PRO A 373 9.26 -24.56 31.35
C PRO A 373 10.59 -23.97 30.88
N LYS A 374 11.11 -24.49 29.76
CA LYS A 374 12.36 -24.02 29.18
C LYS A 374 12.13 -22.70 28.46
N TRP A 375 12.21 -21.61 29.21
CA TRP A 375 12.05 -20.26 28.70
C TRP A 375 12.97 -19.95 27.54
N TRP A 376 12.48 -19.11 26.63
CA TRP A 376 13.31 -18.54 25.59
C TRP A 376 14.52 -17.79 26.19
N SER A 377 15.72 -18.12 25.74
CA SER A 377 16.97 -17.44 26.11
C SER A 377 17.86 -17.25 24.87
N PRO A 378 18.64 -16.15 24.77
CA PRO A 378 19.64 -15.98 23.72
C PRO A 378 20.66 -17.13 23.64
N ASP A 379 20.97 -17.79 24.76
CA ASP A 379 21.94 -18.89 24.82
C ASP A 379 21.32 -20.23 24.40
N ASN A 380 20.02 -20.38 24.62
CA ASN A 380 19.22 -21.50 24.10
C ASN A 380 18.71 -21.21 22.68
N ARG A 381 19.30 -20.21 22.00
CA ARG A 381 18.93 -19.90 20.63
C ARG A 381 19.37 -21.09 19.76
N PRO A 382 18.45 -21.67 18.97
CA PRO A 382 18.79 -22.67 17.98
C PRO A 382 19.81 -22.03 17.03
N GLN A 383 21.08 -22.45 17.11
CA GLN A 383 22.15 -21.60 16.60
C GLN A 383 22.35 -21.71 15.10
N ASN A 384 21.77 -22.70 14.40
CA ASN A 384 21.78 -22.76 12.92
C ASN A 384 20.63 -23.58 12.28
N THR A 385 19.69 -24.09 13.08
CA THR A 385 18.49 -24.79 12.62
C THR A 385 17.37 -24.38 13.58
N PRO A 386 16.14 -24.07 13.14
CA PRO A 386 15.00 -24.18 14.05
C PRO A 386 15.14 -25.54 14.78
N PRO A 387 14.93 -25.60 16.11
CA PRO A 387 15.02 -26.88 16.78
C PRO A 387 14.05 -27.83 16.08
N GLU A 388 14.45 -29.08 15.87
CA GLU A 388 13.53 -30.13 15.39
C GLU A 388 12.22 -30.00 16.19
N GLY A 389 11.13 -29.61 15.51
CA GLY A 389 9.82 -29.32 16.12
C GLY A 389 9.41 -27.84 16.28
N CYS A 390 10.20 -26.86 15.83
CA CYS A 390 9.87 -25.43 15.89
C CYS A 390 9.97 -24.70 14.53
N ASP A 391 9.69 -25.44 13.45
CA ASP A 391 9.47 -24.90 12.11
C ASP A 391 8.18 -24.08 12.00
N ALA A 392 7.31 -24.21 13.00
CA ALA A 392 6.05 -23.51 13.13
C ALA A 392 6.20 -22.05 13.62
N THR A 393 6.99 -21.24 12.89
CA THR A 393 7.09 -19.79 13.10
C THR A 393 6.53 -18.98 11.93
N PRO A 394 5.86 -17.85 12.15
CA PRO A 394 5.38 -16.98 11.09
C PRO A 394 6.53 -16.59 10.18
N THR A 395 6.30 -16.76 8.89
CA THR A 395 7.34 -16.67 7.86
C THR A 395 7.49 -15.22 7.41
N ASN A 396 7.26 -14.93 6.13
CA ASN A 396 7.44 -13.60 5.58
C ASN A 396 6.34 -12.65 6.07
N PHE A 397 6.72 -11.39 6.27
CA PHE A 397 5.76 -10.33 6.53
C PHE A 397 5.09 -9.94 5.23
N ILE A 398 3.79 -10.21 5.16
CA ILE A 398 2.97 -9.92 3.99
C ILE A 398 2.25 -8.57 4.12
N GLY A 399 2.17 -8.03 5.34
CA GLY A 399 1.52 -6.77 5.63
C GLY A 399 2.05 -5.64 4.74
N GLN A 400 1.27 -4.58 4.63
CA GLN A 400 1.55 -3.42 3.79
C GLN A 400 1.59 -3.77 2.29
N GLY A 401 0.98 -4.90 1.92
CA GLY A 401 0.97 -5.48 0.58
C GLY A 401 2.36 -5.71 0.00
N ARG A 402 3.32 -6.13 0.86
CA ARG A 402 4.68 -6.47 0.44
C ARG A 402 4.73 -7.73 -0.41
N GLU A 403 3.88 -8.70 -0.08
CA GLU A 403 3.61 -9.88 -0.89
C GLU A 403 2.17 -9.82 -1.39
N ILE A 404 1.97 -10.27 -2.62
CA ILE A 404 0.66 -10.25 -3.25
C ILE A 404 -0.04 -11.58 -2.92
N GLY A 405 -1.19 -11.53 -2.26
CA GLY A 405 -1.93 -12.74 -1.89
C GLY A 405 -3.01 -12.51 -0.84
N TYR A 406 -3.81 -13.55 -0.61
CA TYR A 406 -4.78 -13.58 0.46
C TYR A 406 -4.14 -14.15 1.73
N ASN A 407 -4.29 -13.45 2.86
CA ASN A 407 -4.03 -14.02 4.18
C ASN A 407 -5.23 -13.79 5.09
N GLY A 408 -5.88 -14.90 5.44
CA GLY A 408 -7.05 -14.93 6.28
C GLY A 408 -6.79 -15.47 7.67
N LEU A 409 -5.54 -15.53 8.16
CA LEU A 409 -5.22 -16.17 9.43
C LEU A 409 -6.06 -15.60 10.60
N ALA A 410 -6.03 -14.28 10.80
CA ALA A 410 -6.80 -13.67 11.88
C ALA A 410 -8.31 -13.84 11.67
N TYR A 411 -8.78 -13.74 10.42
CA TYR A 411 -10.17 -14.01 10.06
C TYR A 411 -10.60 -15.45 10.39
N ALA A 412 -9.77 -16.44 10.08
CA ALA A 412 -10.05 -17.86 10.32
C ALA A 412 -10.10 -18.18 11.82
N VAL A 413 -9.13 -17.67 12.58
CA VAL A 413 -9.12 -17.83 14.06
C VAL A 413 -10.33 -17.15 14.69
N LEU A 414 -10.67 -15.91 14.27
CA LEU A 414 -11.87 -15.22 14.77
C LEU A 414 -13.16 -16.00 14.45
N SER A 415 -13.28 -16.49 13.21
CA SER A 415 -14.45 -17.26 12.79
C SER A 415 -14.54 -18.59 13.55
N ALA A 416 -13.41 -19.27 13.81
CA ALA A 416 -13.37 -20.47 14.63
C ALA A 416 -13.81 -20.19 16.07
N ILE A 417 -13.33 -19.10 16.68
CA ILE A 417 -13.76 -18.65 18.01
C ILE A 417 -15.28 -18.36 18.05
N GLU A 418 -15.82 -17.75 16.99
CA GLU A 418 -17.24 -17.41 16.88
C GLU A 418 -18.14 -18.64 16.77
N GLU A 419 -17.71 -19.65 16.01
CA GLU A 419 -18.53 -20.82 15.72
C GLU A 419 -18.39 -21.95 16.75
N THR A 420 -17.46 -21.86 17.71
CA THR A 420 -17.29 -22.87 18.78
C THR A 420 -18.05 -22.40 20.04
N SER A 421 -19.23 -22.99 20.30
CA SER A 421 -20.18 -22.41 21.28
C SER A 421 -20.40 -23.13 22.62
N GLU A 422 -19.94 -24.36 22.91
CA GLU A 422 -20.57 -25.09 24.04
C GLU A 422 -19.73 -26.00 24.98
N ASP A 423 -18.40 -25.95 25.05
CA ASP A 423 -17.68 -26.62 26.17
C ASP A 423 -16.32 -25.97 26.51
N GLU A 424 -15.94 -25.95 27.80
CA GLU A 424 -14.79 -25.14 28.31
C GLU A 424 -13.43 -25.83 28.17
N ASP A 425 -13.35 -27.17 28.37
CA ASP A 425 -12.06 -27.88 28.50
C ASP A 425 -11.45 -28.34 27.16
N GLU A 426 -12.25 -28.71 26.15
CA GLU A 426 -11.76 -29.08 24.80
C GLU A 426 -11.66 -27.88 23.84
N ARG A 427 -11.91 -26.67 24.34
CA ARG A 427 -12.19 -25.50 23.51
C ARG A 427 -11.02 -25.05 22.65
N ALA A 428 -9.79 -25.10 23.18
CA ALA A 428 -8.60 -24.63 22.47
C ALA A 428 -8.23 -25.54 21.29
N GLU A 429 -8.38 -26.86 21.47
CA GLU A 429 -8.13 -27.86 20.42
C GLU A 429 -9.20 -27.77 19.32
N ILE A 430 -10.48 -27.68 19.70
CA ILE A 430 -11.59 -27.51 18.74
C ILE A 430 -11.39 -26.23 17.93
N ILE A 431 -11.03 -25.11 18.57
CA ILE A 431 -10.76 -23.85 17.86
C ILE A 431 -9.56 -23.99 16.92
N THR A 432 -8.50 -24.70 17.32
CA THR A 432 -7.31 -24.92 16.50
C THR A 432 -7.65 -25.70 15.23
N ASN A 433 -8.29 -26.87 15.39
CA ASN A 433 -8.69 -27.74 14.27
C ASN A 433 -9.65 -26.99 13.31
N LYS A 434 -10.57 -26.22 13.88
CA LYS A 434 -11.53 -25.42 13.10
C LYS A 434 -10.87 -24.23 12.40
N ALA A 435 -9.93 -23.55 13.05
CA ALA A 435 -9.17 -22.47 12.44
C ALA A 435 -8.33 -22.98 11.27
N GLU A 436 -7.77 -24.19 11.38
CA GLU A 436 -7.03 -24.83 10.29
C GLU A 436 -7.94 -25.14 9.08
N ASP A 437 -9.09 -25.79 9.32
CA ASP A 437 -10.07 -26.07 8.26
C ASP A 437 -10.52 -24.78 7.57
N LEU A 438 -10.90 -23.76 8.36
CA LEU A 438 -11.31 -22.46 7.84
C LEU A 438 -10.16 -21.76 7.09
N LEU A 439 -8.93 -21.82 7.57
CA LEU A 439 -7.79 -21.21 6.88
C LEU A 439 -7.54 -21.88 5.53
N SER A 440 -7.60 -23.22 5.48
CA SER A 440 -7.44 -23.99 4.25
C SER A 440 -8.57 -23.67 3.24
N LYS A 441 -9.81 -23.57 3.72
CA LYS A 441 -11.00 -23.21 2.95
C LYS A 441 -10.91 -21.80 2.41
N HIS A 442 -10.56 -20.82 3.25
CA HIS A 442 -10.51 -19.41 2.84
C HIS A 442 -9.33 -19.10 1.91
N THR A 443 -8.24 -19.85 2.00
CA THR A 443 -7.14 -19.78 1.02
C THR A 443 -7.64 -20.15 -0.39
N ARG A 444 -8.60 -21.10 -0.50
CA ARG A 444 -9.24 -21.48 -1.77
C ARG A 444 -10.37 -20.53 -2.15
N CYS A 445 -11.21 -20.12 -1.21
CA CYS A 445 -12.36 -19.26 -1.44
C CYS A 445 -12.42 -18.14 -0.39
N PRO A 446 -11.92 -16.92 -0.70
CA PRO A 446 -11.87 -15.83 0.26
C PRO A 446 -13.29 -15.42 0.67
N PRO A 447 -13.44 -14.87 1.89
CA PRO A 447 -14.75 -14.45 2.37
C PRO A 447 -15.31 -13.32 1.48
N ARG A 448 -16.64 -13.16 1.48
CA ARG A 448 -17.33 -12.11 0.68
C ARG A 448 -16.77 -10.70 0.92
N SER A 449 -16.33 -10.40 2.15
CA SER A 449 -15.71 -9.11 2.50
C SER A 449 -14.43 -8.85 1.69
N TRP A 450 -13.62 -9.88 1.43
CA TRP A 450 -12.41 -9.74 0.63
C TRP A 450 -12.74 -9.36 -0.82
N TRP A 451 -13.73 -10.02 -1.43
CA TRP A 451 -14.17 -9.71 -2.79
C TRP A 451 -14.72 -8.29 -2.94
N ILE A 452 -15.52 -7.84 -1.97
CA ILE A 452 -16.02 -6.46 -1.95
C ILE A 452 -14.84 -5.48 -1.89
N ILE A 453 -13.87 -5.72 -1.02
CA ILE A 453 -12.68 -4.87 -0.91
C ILE A 453 -11.89 -4.89 -2.22
N ALA A 454 -11.69 -6.05 -2.83
CA ALA A 454 -10.96 -6.20 -4.09
C ALA A 454 -11.58 -5.40 -5.24
N VAL A 455 -12.92 -5.41 -5.35
CA VAL A 455 -13.63 -4.62 -6.38
C VAL A 455 -13.54 -3.13 -6.08
N VAL A 456 -13.69 -2.73 -4.82
CA VAL A 456 -13.62 -1.31 -4.42
C VAL A 456 -12.24 -0.72 -4.70
N THR A 457 -11.17 -1.46 -4.39
CA THR A 457 -9.79 -1.00 -4.65
C THR A 457 -9.49 -0.91 -6.13
N GLU A 458 -9.96 -1.86 -6.93
CA GLU A 458 -9.84 -1.78 -8.40
C GLU A 458 -10.58 -0.56 -8.95
N LEU A 459 -11.81 -0.31 -8.51
CA LEU A 459 -12.58 0.87 -8.92
C LEU A 459 -11.88 2.19 -8.57
N ILE A 460 -11.25 2.28 -7.39
CA ILE A 460 -10.47 3.46 -7.00
C ILE A 460 -9.36 3.71 -8.04
N ILE A 461 -8.54 2.69 -8.35
CA ILE A 461 -7.43 2.86 -9.30
C ILE A 461 -7.94 3.14 -10.72
N LEU A 462 -8.99 2.44 -11.18
CA LEU A 462 -9.57 2.65 -12.51
C LEU A 462 -10.19 4.03 -12.68
N ILE A 463 -10.77 4.62 -11.62
CA ILE A 463 -11.27 6.00 -11.66
C ILE A 463 -10.10 6.96 -11.89
N GLU A 464 -8.99 6.81 -11.15
CA GLU A 464 -7.83 7.69 -11.32
C GLU A 464 -7.19 7.56 -12.70
N VAL A 465 -6.96 6.33 -13.17
CA VAL A 465 -6.45 6.07 -14.53
C VAL A 465 -7.43 6.60 -15.57
N GLY A 466 -8.72 6.34 -15.40
CA GLY A 466 -9.77 6.78 -16.32
C GLY A 466 -9.88 8.29 -16.41
N MET A 467 -9.80 9.01 -15.29
CA MET A 467 -9.81 10.47 -15.27
C MET A 467 -8.54 11.06 -15.86
N ALA A 468 -7.36 10.45 -15.63
CA ALA A 468 -6.12 10.85 -16.27
C ALA A 468 -6.15 10.64 -17.81
N VAL A 469 -6.75 9.52 -18.26
CA VAL A 469 -6.98 9.22 -19.69
C VAL A 469 -7.97 10.20 -20.29
N MET A 470 -9.10 10.46 -19.63
CA MET A 470 -10.11 11.43 -20.06
C MET A 470 -9.48 12.81 -20.20
N MET A 471 -8.74 13.27 -19.19
CA MET A 471 -8.06 14.55 -19.24
C MET A 471 -7.03 14.60 -20.37
N SER A 472 -6.22 13.57 -20.55
CA SER A 472 -5.19 13.55 -21.60
C SER A 472 -5.71 13.37 -23.03
N SER A 473 -6.89 12.77 -23.21
CA SER A 473 -7.52 12.54 -24.52
C SER A 473 -8.49 13.66 -24.94
N THR A 474 -8.90 14.49 -23.99
CA THR A 474 -9.76 15.66 -24.24
C THR A 474 -8.97 16.97 -24.31
N VAL A 475 -7.64 16.92 -24.14
CA VAL A 475 -6.75 18.05 -24.45
C VAL A 475 -6.67 18.19 -25.97
N PRO A 476 -7.13 19.29 -26.56
CA PRO A 476 -6.81 19.61 -27.95
C PRO A 476 -5.28 19.81 -28.01
N THR A 477 -4.48 19.08 -28.77
CA THR A 477 -4.65 18.24 -29.97
C THR A 477 -4.51 16.74 -29.77
N VAL A 478 -4.34 16.30 -28.54
CA VAL A 478 -3.84 14.97 -28.25
C VAL A 478 -5.03 14.02 -28.21
N GLY A 479 -5.30 13.37 -29.34
CA GLY A 479 -6.23 12.25 -29.38
C GLY A 479 -5.80 11.09 -28.47
N VAL A 480 -6.60 10.02 -28.42
CA VAL A 480 -6.15 8.76 -27.81
C VAL A 480 -4.85 8.35 -28.51
N GLY A 481 -3.75 8.23 -27.77
CA GLY A 481 -2.41 8.23 -28.38
C GLY A 481 -1.30 8.02 -27.37
N CYS A 482 -0.15 8.66 -27.52
CA CYS A 482 1.03 8.35 -26.69
C CYS A 482 0.78 8.51 -25.18
N ARG A 483 0.32 9.68 -24.69
CA ARG A 483 0.13 9.90 -23.23
C ARG A 483 -1.03 9.07 -22.68
N SER A 484 -2.22 9.26 -23.23
CA SER A 484 -3.44 8.54 -22.83
C SER A 484 -3.31 7.03 -23.02
N GLY A 485 -2.64 6.58 -24.09
CA GLY A 485 -2.35 5.17 -24.36
C GLY A 485 -1.33 4.58 -23.39
N LEU A 486 -0.31 5.32 -22.96
CA LEU A 486 0.57 4.88 -21.88
C LEU A 486 -0.22 4.72 -20.56
N TYR A 487 -1.16 5.62 -20.26
CA TYR A 487 -2.00 5.50 -19.06
C TYR A 487 -2.93 4.28 -19.14
N ILE A 488 -3.53 4.03 -20.31
CA ILE A 488 -4.31 2.81 -20.58
C ILE A 488 -3.44 1.56 -20.42
N ALA A 489 -2.23 1.56 -20.97
CA ALA A 489 -1.31 0.43 -20.85
C ALA A 489 -0.93 0.16 -19.38
N TYR A 490 -0.64 1.21 -18.61
CA TYR A 490 -0.40 1.09 -17.17
C TYR A 490 -1.61 0.49 -16.44
N GLY A 491 -2.80 1.06 -16.66
CA GLY A 491 -4.05 0.55 -16.08
C GLY A 491 -4.28 -0.91 -16.45
N PHE A 492 -4.11 -1.29 -17.72
CA PHE A 492 -4.27 -2.65 -18.20
C PHE A 492 -3.31 -3.65 -17.52
N PHE A 493 -2.01 -3.38 -17.52
CA PHE A 493 -1.04 -4.31 -16.92
C PHE A 493 -1.23 -4.41 -15.40
N SER A 494 -1.56 -3.30 -14.75
CA SER A 494 -1.83 -3.26 -13.31
C SER A 494 -3.07 -4.06 -12.93
N SER A 495 -4.17 -3.87 -13.67
CA SER A 495 -5.44 -4.59 -13.49
C SER A 495 -5.35 -6.06 -13.88
N LEU A 496 -4.47 -6.42 -14.82
CA LEU A 496 -4.24 -7.81 -15.19
C LEU A 496 -3.67 -8.61 -14.01
N VAL A 497 -2.73 -8.04 -13.26
CA VAL A 497 -2.21 -8.66 -12.02
C VAL A 497 -3.34 -8.90 -11.02
N TRP A 498 -4.16 -7.87 -10.78
CA TRP A 498 -5.31 -7.97 -9.88
C TRP A 498 -6.30 -9.04 -10.32
N PHE A 499 -6.61 -9.08 -11.61
CA PHE A 499 -7.52 -10.06 -12.21
C PHE A 499 -7.00 -11.50 -12.04
N LEU A 500 -5.69 -11.71 -12.26
CA LEU A 500 -5.06 -13.02 -12.04
C LEU A 500 -5.21 -13.49 -10.58
N HIS A 501 -5.12 -12.57 -9.61
CA HIS A 501 -5.32 -12.87 -8.19
C HIS A 501 -6.76 -13.22 -7.81
N LEU A 502 -7.75 -13.09 -8.69
CA LEU A 502 -9.10 -13.60 -8.44
C LEU A 502 -9.14 -15.14 -8.53
N PHE A 503 -8.29 -15.73 -9.37
CA PHE A 503 -8.30 -17.18 -9.60
C PHE A 503 -7.64 -17.95 -8.45
N PRO A 504 -8.24 -19.06 -7.97
CA PRO A 504 -7.71 -19.85 -6.85
C PRO A 504 -6.26 -20.33 -7.03
N TRP A 505 -5.87 -20.71 -8.24
CA TRP A 505 -4.51 -21.20 -8.54
C TRP A 505 -3.41 -20.15 -8.36
N PHE A 506 -3.73 -18.87 -8.54
CA PHE A 506 -2.80 -17.75 -8.44
C PHE A 506 -2.71 -17.30 -6.99
N ARG A 507 -3.82 -17.45 -6.24
CA ARG A 507 -3.88 -17.22 -4.79
C ARG A 507 -3.10 -18.24 -3.98
N ARG A 508 -2.89 -19.47 -4.50
CA ARG A 508 -2.09 -20.50 -3.84
C ARG A 508 -0.60 -20.12 -3.73
N GLN A 509 -0.18 -19.03 -4.41
CA GLN A 509 1.19 -18.52 -4.42
C GLN A 509 2.21 -19.58 -4.87
N ASP A 510 1.85 -20.37 -5.87
CA ASP A 510 2.80 -21.27 -6.53
C ASP A 510 3.95 -20.45 -7.13
N LYS A 511 5.15 -21.04 -7.19
CA LYS A 511 6.36 -20.33 -7.68
C LYS A 511 6.15 -19.69 -9.06
N LEU A 512 5.41 -20.39 -9.93
CA LEU A 512 5.08 -19.89 -11.27
C LEU A 512 4.09 -18.70 -11.22
N ALA A 513 3.04 -18.78 -10.40
CA ALA A 513 2.08 -17.69 -10.25
C ALA A 513 2.76 -16.42 -9.71
N ASN A 514 3.60 -16.57 -8.68
CA ASN A 514 4.37 -15.45 -8.13
C ASN A 514 5.32 -14.87 -9.17
N PHE A 515 6.00 -15.72 -9.96
CA PHE A 515 6.88 -15.27 -11.03
C PHE A 515 6.12 -14.45 -12.09
N ILE A 516 4.99 -14.96 -12.58
CA ILE A 516 4.13 -14.26 -13.54
C ILE A 516 3.64 -12.93 -12.96
N GLY A 517 3.19 -12.93 -11.70
CA GLY A 517 2.73 -11.72 -11.00
C GLY A 517 3.82 -10.66 -10.91
N HIS A 518 5.04 -11.05 -10.55
CA HIS A 518 6.19 -10.12 -10.49
C HIS A 518 6.60 -9.59 -11.86
N VAL A 519 6.57 -10.42 -12.91
CA VAL A 519 6.87 -9.96 -14.29
C VAL A 519 5.87 -8.91 -14.75
N LEU A 520 4.57 -9.14 -14.51
CA LEU A 520 3.53 -8.18 -14.86
C LEU A 520 3.62 -6.89 -14.00
N CYS A 521 3.89 -7.02 -12.70
CA CYS A 521 4.14 -5.86 -11.83
C CYS A 521 5.36 -5.04 -12.29
N LEU A 522 6.43 -5.71 -12.70
CA LEU A 522 7.62 -5.06 -13.26
C LEU A 522 7.26 -4.32 -14.55
N LEU A 523 6.49 -4.94 -15.45
CA LEU A 523 6.06 -4.32 -16.70
C LEU A 523 5.19 -3.08 -16.45
N ALA A 524 4.22 -3.16 -15.54
CA ALA A 524 3.41 -2.01 -15.14
C ALA A 524 4.27 -0.90 -14.49
N THR A 525 5.22 -1.27 -13.63
CA THR A 525 6.16 -0.32 -13.00
C THR A 525 7.04 0.38 -14.05
N LEU A 526 7.58 -0.37 -15.01
CA LEU A 526 8.34 0.19 -16.13
C LEU A 526 7.48 1.14 -16.96
N CYS A 527 6.22 0.80 -17.22
CA CYS A 527 5.27 1.69 -17.88
C CYS A 527 5.08 3.01 -17.10
N LEU A 528 4.93 2.93 -15.78
CA LEU A 528 4.83 4.12 -14.92
C LEU A 528 6.12 4.95 -14.93
N LEU A 529 7.30 4.32 -14.92
CA LEU A 529 8.57 5.03 -15.04
C LEU A 529 8.72 5.74 -16.40
N VAL A 530 8.29 5.08 -17.49
CA VAL A 530 8.25 5.69 -18.83
C VAL A 530 7.29 6.87 -18.83
N ILE A 531 6.11 6.75 -18.21
CA ILE A 531 5.17 7.86 -18.04
C ILE A 531 5.81 9.03 -17.28
N THR A 532 6.45 8.77 -16.14
CA THR A 532 7.10 9.81 -15.33
C THR A 532 8.19 10.51 -16.13
N PHE A 533 9.09 9.74 -16.77
CA PHE A 533 10.14 10.28 -17.62
C PHE A 533 9.58 11.10 -18.78
N ALA A 534 8.58 10.57 -19.47
CA ALA A 534 7.95 11.23 -20.60
C ALA A 534 7.24 12.53 -20.21
N SER A 535 6.72 12.60 -18.98
CA SER A 535 5.99 13.75 -18.48
C SER A 535 6.89 14.97 -18.27
N PHE A 536 8.12 14.80 -17.75
CA PHE A 536 9.04 15.93 -17.53
C PHE A 536 10.09 16.11 -18.64
N SER A 537 10.35 15.10 -19.48
CA SER A 537 11.34 15.22 -20.56
C SER A 537 10.80 15.92 -21.81
N GLY A 538 9.49 15.82 -22.06
CA GLY A 538 8.89 16.31 -23.30
C GLY A 538 9.06 15.37 -24.48
N VAL A 539 9.52 14.13 -24.29
CA VAL A 539 9.72 13.13 -25.37
C VAL A 539 8.46 12.89 -26.22
N LEU A 540 7.27 13.15 -25.65
CA LEU A 540 5.98 13.02 -26.31
C LEU A 540 5.55 14.29 -27.07
N LYS A 541 6.39 15.32 -27.13
CA LYS A 541 6.16 16.59 -27.85
C LYS A 541 6.63 16.46 -29.31
N ASN A 542 6.11 15.46 -30.02
CA ASN A 542 6.39 15.24 -31.44
C ASN A 542 5.08 15.09 -32.24
N CYS A 543 5.16 15.21 -33.57
CA CYS A 543 3.99 15.10 -34.46
C CYS A 543 3.22 13.78 -34.28
N ILE A 544 3.93 12.66 -34.06
CA ILE A 544 3.31 11.33 -33.92
C ILE A 544 2.43 11.27 -32.67
N CYS A 545 2.97 11.70 -31.54
CA CYS A 545 2.30 11.63 -30.26
C CYS A 545 1.19 12.67 -30.12
N ARG A 546 1.37 13.85 -30.73
CA ARG A 546 0.35 14.88 -30.72
C ARG A 546 -0.81 14.55 -31.66
N ALA A 547 -0.55 13.97 -32.84
CA ALA A 547 -1.63 13.55 -33.73
C ALA A 547 -2.40 12.32 -33.22
N GLY A 548 -1.72 11.45 -32.46
CA GLY A 548 -2.33 10.27 -31.85
C GLY A 548 -3.03 9.37 -32.87
N LEU A 549 -4.13 8.75 -32.45
CA LEU A 549 -5.04 7.99 -33.32
C LEU A 549 -5.98 8.88 -34.12
N SER A 550 -6.14 10.16 -33.73
CA SER A 550 -6.97 11.13 -34.47
C SER A 550 -6.39 11.47 -35.84
N GLY A 551 -5.07 11.33 -36.01
CA GLY A 551 -4.39 11.52 -37.29
C GLY A 551 -4.17 12.98 -37.70
N TYR A 552 -4.54 13.94 -36.85
CA TYR A 552 -4.42 15.37 -37.11
C TYR A 552 -3.88 16.15 -35.92
N LEU A 553 -3.34 17.34 -36.19
CA LEU A 553 -2.79 18.29 -35.23
C LEU A 553 -3.37 19.69 -35.49
N ASP A 554 -3.78 20.36 -34.43
CA ASP A 554 -4.23 21.76 -34.38
C ASP A 554 -3.15 22.68 -33.75
N PHE A 555 -2.94 23.84 -34.35
CA PHE A 555 -1.99 24.86 -33.92
C PHE A 555 -2.66 26.04 -33.18
N GLU A 556 -3.94 25.93 -32.83
CA GLU A 556 -4.63 26.96 -32.07
C GLU A 556 -4.03 27.17 -30.67
N GLY A 557 -4.04 28.44 -30.26
CA GLY A 557 -3.56 28.88 -28.95
C GLY A 557 -4.55 28.57 -27.83
N PRO A 558 -4.10 28.66 -26.55
CA PRO A 558 -4.93 28.35 -25.38
C PRO A 558 -6.20 29.20 -25.30
N GLU A 559 -6.17 30.45 -25.80
CA GLU A 559 -7.32 31.36 -25.79
C GLU A 559 -8.53 30.84 -26.56
N ILE A 560 -8.31 30.10 -27.66
CA ILE A 560 -9.40 29.51 -28.44
C ILE A 560 -10.06 28.37 -27.66
N TYR A 561 -9.28 27.55 -26.96
CA TYR A 561 -9.79 26.44 -26.14
C TYR A 561 -10.46 26.92 -24.85
N LYS A 562 -10.09 28.12 -24.37
CA LYS A 562 -10.76 28.79 -23.25
C LYS A 562 -12.15 29.30 -23.63
N ASN A 563 -12.37 29.64 -24.89
CA ASN A 563 -13.67 30.10 -25.37
C ASN A 563 -14.69 28.95 -25.43
N ARG A 564 -15.69 29.01 -24.55
CA ARG A 564 -16.77 28.02 -24.43
C ARG A 564 -17.65 27.92 -25.67
N ASP A 565 -17.70 28.97 -26.48
CA ASP A 565 -18.48 28.98 -27.71
C ASP A 565 -17.78 28.15 -28.80
N ILE A 566 -16.46 27.94 -28.68
CA ILE A 566 -15.66 27.19 -29.65
C ILE A 566 -15.41 25.76 -29.16
N PHE A 567 -14.96 25.58 -27.91
CA PHE A 567 -14.67 24.26 -27.36
C PHE A 567 -15.24 24.04 -25.95
N ILE A 568 -15.62 22.79 -25.65
CA ILE A 568 -16.23 22.40 -24.37
C ILE A 568 -15.18 21.78 -23.40
N VAL A 569 -13.91 22.12 -23.55
CA VAL A 569 -12.78 21.50 -22.81
C VAL A 569 -12.90 21.67 -21.30
N GLY A 570 -13.25 22.88 -20.85
CA GLY A 570 -13.31 23.21 -19.42
C GLY A 570 -14.27 22.30 -18.64
N LYS A 571 -15.39 21.87 -19.24
CA LYS A 571 -16.33 20.95 -18.57
C LYS A 571 -15.69 19.58 -18.34
N PHE A 572 -15.05 19.01 -19.36
CA PHE A 572 -14.39 17.71 -19.24
C PHE A 572 -13.26 17.73 -18.22
N TRP A 573 -12.44 18.78 -18.23
CA TRP A 573 -11.33 18.90 -17.27
C TRP A 573 -11.83 19.08 -15.84
N SER A 574 -12.88 19.89 -15.63
CA SER A 574 -13.47 20.04 -14.30
C SER A 574 -14.05 18.72 -13.79
N VAL A 575 -14.76 17.96 -14.65
CA VAL A 575 -15.25 16.62 -14.29
C VAL A 575 -14.08 15.70 -13.95
N ALA A 576 -13.01 15.66 -14.78
CA ALA A 576 -11.83 14.84 -14.52
C ALA A 576 -11.18 15.16 -13.17
N ALA A 577 -10.92 16.45 -12.91
CA ALA A 577 -10.26 16.90 -11.69
C ALA A 577 -11.12 16.64 -10.44
N ILE A 578 -12.42 16.93 -10.49
CA ILE A 578 -13.33 16.68 -9.37
C ILE A 578 -13.46 15.18 -9.11
N THR A 579 -13.72 14.39 -10.14
CA THR A 579 -13.91 12.93 -10.01
C THR A 579 -12.62 12.24 -9.58
N GLY A 580 -11.44 12.69 -10.04
CA GLY A 580 -10.14 12.18 -9.56
C GLY A 580 -9.79 12.64 -8.14
N ALA A 581 -10.30 13.78 -7.67
CA ALA A 581 -10.09 14.20 -6.28
C ALA A 581 -10.96 13.41 -5.27
N VAL A 582 -12.14 12.94 -5.70
CA VAL A 582 -13.14 12.30 -4.81
C VAL A 582 -12.58 11.07 -4.09
N PRO A 583 -11.97 10.06 -4.76
CA PRO A 583 -11.43 8.90 -4.07
C PRO A 583 -10.38 9.29 -3.03
N VAL A 584 -9.53 10.27 -3.35
CA VAL A 584 -8.46 10.71 -2.45
C VAL A 584 -9.02 11.34 -1.18
N VAL A 585 -9.90 12.34 -1.33
CA VAL A 585 -10.49 13.05 -0.20
C VAL A 585 -11.38 12.14 0.64
N LEU A 586 -12.23 11.34 0.00
CA LEU A 586 -13.13 10.42 0.69
C LEU A 586 -12.35 9.36 1.47
N CYS A 587 -11.34 8.73 0.85
CA CYS A 587 -10.52 7.74 1.53
C CYS A 587 -9.70 8.35 2.66
N PHE A 588 -9.25 9.60 2.53
CA PHE A 588 -8.57 10.30 3.62
C PHE A 588 -9.48 10.54 4.83
N ILE A 589 -10.71 11.02 4.61
CA ILE A 589 -11.69 11.18 5.68
C ILE A 589 -12.04 9.82 6.31
N LEU A 590 -12.29 8.81 5.49
CA LEU A 590 -12.60 7.45 5.95
C LEU A 590 -11.44 6.85 6.76
N ALA A 591 -10.19 7.09 6.34
CA ALA A 591 -9.01 6.69 7.08
C ALA A 591 -8.97 7.35 8.46
N ILE A 592 -9.15 8.68 8.56
CA ILE A 592 -9.20 9.37 9.86
C ILE A 592 -10.29 8.77 10.76
N LEU A 593 -11.51 8.58 10.24
CA LEU A 593 -12.63 8.01 11.01
C LEU A 593 -12.34 6.58 11.46
N LEU A 594 -11.77 5.77 10.57
CA LEU A 594 -11.37 4.41 10.85
C LEU A 594 -10.26 4.38 11.91
N PHE A 595 -9.29 5.29 11.85
CA PHE A 595 -8.19 5.37 12.80
C PHE A 595 -8.70 5.76 14.18
N GLY A 596 -9.59 6.74 14.26
CA GLY A 596 -10.26 7.10 15.51
C GLY A 596 -11.05 5.91 16.09
N ARG A 597 -11.68 5.09 15.25
CA ARG A 597 -12.42 3.90 15.72
C ARG A 597 -11.51 2.78 16.20
N LEU A 598 -10.39 2.55 15.51
CA LEU A 598 -9.41 1.50 15.85
C LEU A 598 -8.46 1.92 16.98
N GLN A 599 -8.46 3.20 17.38
CA GLN A 599 -7.67 3.78 18.44
C GLN A 599 -7.56 2.93 19.72
N PRO A 600 -8.65 2.36 20.27
CA PRO A 600 -8.58 1.60 21.51
C PRO A 600 -7.76 0.31 21.41
N LEU A 601 -7.58 -0.24 20.21
CA LEU A 601 -6.82 -1.49 20.03
C LEU A 601 -5.30 -1.25 20.15
N TRP A 602 -4.83 -0.06 19.75
CA TRP A 602 -3.40 0.25 19.68
C TRP A 602 -2.92 1.34 20.63
N GLN A 603 -3.83 2.12 21.23
CA GLN A 603 -3.43 3.02 22.28
C GLN A 603 -3.18 2.20 23.54
N GLU A 604 -1.94 2.20 23.99
CA GLU A 604 -1.65 2.02 25.41
C GLU A 604 -2.47 3.10 26.15
N GLU A 605 -3.50 2.68 26.89
CA GLU A 605 -4.04 3.52 27.96
C GLU A 605 -2.81 3.94 28.75
N VAL A 606 -2.47 5.22 28.71
CA VAL A 606 -1.41 5.75 29.56
C VAL A 606 -1.97 5.63 30.96
N VAL A 607 -1.78 4.46 31.56
CA VAL A 607 -2.01 4.24 32.97
C VAL A 607 -0.95 5.09 33.64
N LYS A 608 -1.30 6.36 33.89
CA LYS A 608 -0.48 7.33 34.64
C LYS A 608 -0.34 6.94 36.12
N GLU A 609 -0.90 5.80 36.54
CA GLU A 609 -0.86 5.31 37.91
C GLU A 609 -0.07 3.98 38.00
N LYS A 610 1.05 3.99 38.73
CA LYS A 610 1.81 2.81 39.20
C LYS A 610 2.80 2.11 38.25
N ALA A 611 3.44 2.84 37.33
CA ALA A 611 4.67 2.34 36.72
C ALA A 611 5.86 2.22 37.71
N SER A 612 5.73 2.70 38.96
CA SER A 612 6.75 2.54 40.01
C SER A 612 6.79 1.13 40.62
N ASP A 613 5.69 0.39 40.63
CA ASP A 613 5.60 -0.84 41.42
C ASP A 613 5.80 -2.11 40.58
N VAL A 614 5.31 -2.13 39.32
CA VAL A 614 5.39 -3.32 38.45
C VAL A 614 6.78 -3.50 37.84
N SER A 615 7.54 -2.42 37.64
CA SER A 615 8.94 -2.54 37.15
C SER A 615 9.84 -3.20 38.19
N VAL A 616 9.56 -3.06 39.49
CA VAL A 616 10.38 -3.67 40.55
C VAL A 616 10.23 -5.19 40.58
N GLU A 617 9.05 -5.71 40.23
CA GLU A 617 8.75 -7.15 40.27
C GLU A 617 9.20 -7.91 39.01
N LEU A 618 9.08 -7.33 37.81
CA LEU A 618 9.66 -7.96 36.61
C LEU A 618 11.21 -7.96 36.64
N THR A 619 11.82 -6.96 37.28
CA THR A 619 13.27 -6.91 37.46
C THR A 619 13.73 -7.96 38.49
N SER A 620 12.90 -8.36 39.46
CA SER A 620 13.23 -9.42 40.42
C SER A 620 13.14 -10.81 39.77
N ILE A 621 12.14 -11.05 38.93
CA ILE A 621 11.96 -12.31 38.18
C ILE A 621 13.10 -12.49 37.16
N THR A 622 13.53 -11.43 36.48
CA THR A 622 14.67 -11.49 35.55
C THR A 622 16.03 -11.51 36.27
N ARG A 623 16.22 -10.80 37.39
CA ARG A 623 17.46 -10.90 38.20
C ARG A 623 17.66 -12.27 38.85
N GLY A 624 16.58 -13.00 39.16
CA GLY A 624 16.66 -14.38 39.64
C GLY A 624 17.28 -15.34 38.61
N ALA A 625 16.97 -15.14 37.32
CA ALA A 625 17.54 -15.93 36.22
C ALA A 625 18.92 -15.44 35.76
N ASN A 626 19.21 -14.14 35.88
CA ASN A 626 20.38 -13.52 35.23
C ASN A 626 21.64 -13.43 36.13
N LYS A 627 21.56 -13.82 37.40
CA LYS A 627 22.70 -13.77 38.35
C LYS A 627 23.84 -14.76 38.05
N ARG A 628 23.71 -15.66 37.06
CA ARG A 628 24.81 -16.54 36.60
C ARG A 628 25.41 -16.18 35.24
N ALA A 629 24.77 -15.32 34.44
CA ALA A 629 25.25 -15.01 33.09
C ALA A 629 25.97 -13.64 32.98
N ASN A 630 25.71 -12.71 33.90
CA ASN A 630 26.10 -11.32 33.70
C ASN A 630 27.34 -10.89 34.50
N LYS A 631 28.52 -11.42 34.12
CA LYS A 631 29.83 -10.86 34.57
C LYS A 631 30.77 -10.48 33.42
N ARG A 632 30.31 -10.42 32.15
CA ARG A 632 31.21 -10.14 31.01
C ARG A 632 30.68 -9.33 29.82
N ALA A 633 29.49 -8.74 29.84
CA ALA A 633 28.93 -8.13 28.62
C ALA A 633 28.25 -6.75 28.79
N ASP A 634 28.63 -5.96 29.79
CA ASP A 634 28.23 -4.55 29.86
C ASP A 634 29.35 -3.62 29.38
N MET A 635 29.08 -2.90 28.28
CA MET A 635 29.80 -1.75 27.66
C MET A 635 30.32 -1.96 26.22
N SER A 636 29.43 -2.15 25.23
CA SER A 636 29.81 -1.87 23.82
C SER A 636 28.70 -1.50 22.82
N TRP A 637 27.48 -1.15 23.23
CA TRP A 637 26.38 -0.88 22.27
C TRP A 637 25.59 0.40 22.52
N LEU A 638 26.28 1.52 22.74
CA LEU A 638 25.69 2.86 22.72
C LEU A 638 26.60 3.85 21.98
N ILE A 639 26.77 3.64 20.67
CA ILE A 639 26.87 4.64 19.58
C ILE A 639 26.20 4.05 18.36
#